data_AF-A0A9P8Q9S0-F1
#
_entry.id   AF-A0A9P8Q9S0-F1
#
_cell.length_a   1.000
_cell.length_b   1.000
_cell.length_c   1.000
_cell.angle_alpha   90.00
_cell.angle_beta   90.00
_cell.angle_gamma   90.00
#
_symmetry.space_group_name_H-M   'P 1'
#
loop_
_entity.id
_entity.type
_entity.pdbx_description
1 polymer ?
#
loop_
_entity_poly.entity_id
_entity_poly.type
_entity_poly.pdbx_seq_one_letter_code
_entity_poly.pdbx_strand_id
1 'polypeptide(L)'
;MSDKNKRGSNGEPPSSHQGESLHHLNPNKFSLFILSILLPFLAVFIFSVFARGPIKVHLAPQSPTFVNDLEFESLGSNPEIQKLCKESENIFTHIADSHHCFYDKENRILGNTYFSKNMYSRQPYVSNGYIGSRISTLGQGFSYDEINIHADIEDDESVLSNGWPLFNKRYTGAFAAGFFSLQEKLPDTNFPELYANGYDSVISSLPYWANFELDLELDGIVHRFNPESVKQADVTQYHQNMSIKDGSVHTKLTWMNKVEIQVDIFAHKHVLPLGLMRLKVEPLVGDLNITIRDLLDFNTSERTTLENIGYDEDGIFMEVSPDNVPYSTAAVYSSWDIDTSSTYIVNDTKVVRELETTLEANSQLRVHKYIGIISTELDSSLAGTELDHAKDIVLHAKTQGEERLYAIHARAWENQFQETDVNIPSNGFLTLAARASLFHILSNTQHSSADLTSALGTSGLSSDSYGGMVFWDTDIWIIPGVLPFAPEVAKALSQYRNYTHGQAIENARKYGYDGGAAAYPWTSGRFGNCTSAGPCVDYEYHINVDVAFASWAIYLAGESEEYLRYTTWPLLRDAANFFSQYVEFNQTLGKYVTHNLTDPDEYANHVDNGAFTNDGIDKLLKKAIIAAKHLKEEINPEWLKIQGNIHVPKSLHNITLEYSGMNSSVSIKQADVVLLTFPLDYSDELKDERSMTQSTRDLYYYSLKQADIGPAMTFPIFSIASARLLNSGCSSQSYLLKSVLPYIRAPFAQFSEQADDNVLTNGGTNPAFPFLTAAGGYLQSLIYGVLGVKYAEKFDNEKQKIQRMLKFDPVRLQALPGGIYISGVKYLNQRLDIKITDDEGIIKHRGDKPILIDVVERNPKAGEHWLKPGTSLVVPNFIPDQNIEGSLCECQRIANLTAGSPGEVALSAIDGNNYTFWRARFRDSPGRLLIDLGSVKTFTEGMIVWGNRPAKTVSLYATAPNYNAEFDEVYLNHDQLELVKILDEYPVVLSSPWVEAETEEVKLLPQNETIFKRGEEFGNGVTARYIVLEINDALDASGDYGGTINEFAVV
;
A
#
# COMPACT_ATOMS: atom_id res chain seq x y z
N MET A 1 -22.59 41.09 -22.81
CA MET A 1 -23.15 41.91 -23.92
C MET A 1 -22.18 43.05 -24.18
N SER A 2 -21.74 43.25 -25.43
CA SER A 2 -21.02 44.43 -25.98
C SER A 2 -20.04 45.26 -25.11
N ASP A 3 -18.76 45.23 -25.54
CA ASP A 3 -17.90 46.40 -25.78
C ASP A 3 -17.30 47.29 -24.65
N LYS A 4 -15.95 47.22 -24.60
CA LYS A 4 -14.98 48.33 -24.80
C LYS A 4 -14.78 49.45 -23.73
N ASN A 5 -13.48 49.57 -23.38
CA ASN A 5 -12.60 50.74 -23.50
C ASN A 5 -12.26 51.67 -22.31
N LYS A 6 -10.93 51.86 -22.18
CA LYS A 6 -10.17 53.12 -21.94
C LYS A 6 -9.98 53.68 -20.51
N ARG A 7 -8.73 53.52 -20.05
CA ARG A 7 -7.77 54.59 -19.67
C ARG A 7 -8.28 55.74 -18.79
N GLY A 8 -7.87 55.71 -17.52
CA GLY A 8 -7.58 56.90 -16.71
C GLY A 8 -6.08 56.96 -16.39
N SER A 9 -5.50 58.15 -16.23
CA SER A 9 -4.05 58.34 -16.05
C SER A 9 -3.74 59.41 -14.99
N ASN A 10 -2.66 59.18 -14.23
CA ASN A 10 -1.81 60.16 -13.51
C ASN A 10 -2.49 61.25 -12.66
N GLY A 11 -2.25 61.24 -11.35
CA GLY A 11 -2.58 62.35 -10.45
C GLY A 11 -1.91 62.20 -9.08
N GLU A 12 -0.82 62.93 -8.87
CA GLU A 12 0.01 62.90 -7.65
C GLU A 12 -0.46 63.92 -6.56
N PRO A 13 0.13 63.94 -5.34
CA PRO A 13 -0.46 64.53 -4.10
C PRO A 13 -0.18 66.07 -3.98
N PRO A 14 -0.22 66.79 -2.81
CA PRO A 14 -0.31 66.35 -1.40
C PRO A 14 -1.03 67.25 -0.36
N SER A 15 -0.82 66.87 0.91
CA SER A 15 -0.61 67.71 2.12
C SER A 15 -1.79 68.38 2.84
N SER A 16 -2.14 67.77 3.99
CA SER A 16 -2.24 68.36 5.35
C SER A 16 -3.08 69.62 5.66
N HIS A 17 -3.85 69.55 6.75
CA HIS A 17 -3.69 70.49 7.87
C HIS A 17 -4.20 69.90 9.20
N GLN A 18 -3.59 70.31 10.33
CA GLN A 18 -4.03 70.01 11.70
C GLN A 18 -5.00 71.09 12.23
N GLY A 19 -5.77 70.74 13.27
CA GLY A 19 -6.54 71.69 14.09
C GLY A 19 -6.98 71.05 15.41
N GLU A 20 -6.59 71.66 16.54
CA GLU A 20 -6.77 71.10 17.89
C GLU A 20 -7.96 71.71 18.67
N SER A 21 -8.07 71.30 19.94
CA SER A 21 -8.84 71.84 21.07
C SER A 21 -10.26 71.29 21.28
N LEU A 22 -10.77 71.08 22.49
CA LEU A 22 -10.29 70.78 23.87
C LEU A 22 -11.45 71.20 24.80
N HIS A 23 -11.83 70.34 25.75
CA HIS A 23 -12.32 70.62 27.12
C HIS A 23 -13.16 69.41 27.61
N HIS A 24 -12.64 68.58 28.52
CA HIS A 24 -12.68 68.73 29.99
C HIS A 24 -14.07 68.53 30.63
N LEU A 25 -14.23 67.45 31.42
CA LEU A 25 -14.41 67.51 32.89
C LEU A 25 -14.56 66.12 33.56
N ASN A 26 -14.08 66.01 34.80
CA ASN A 26 -14.24 64.89 35.75
C ASN A 26 -14.07 65.48 37.17
N PRO A 27 -14.94 65.21 38.17
CA PRO A 27 -14.44 64.47 39.36
C PRO A 27 -15.47 63.65 40.20
N ASN A 28 -14.93 62.79 41.07
CA ASN A 28 -15.58 61.93 42.07
C ASN A 28 -16.40 62.61 43.20
N LYS A 29 -17.39 61.89 43.75
CA LYS A 29 -17.78 61.78 45.19
C LYS A 29 -18.42 60.38 45.41
N PHE A 30 -18.17 59.52 46.42
CA PHE A 30 -17.47 59.53 47.73
C PHE A 30 -18.31 59.95 48.98
N SER A 31 -18.08 59.28 50.12
CA SER A 31 -18.64 59.46 51.51
C SER A 31 -19.87 58.59 51.89
N LEU A 32 -20.06 58.01 53.09
CA LEU A 32 -19.25 57.45 54.24
C LEU A 32 -20.28 56.78 55.22
N PHE A 33 -19.98 55.83 56.13
CA PHE A 33 -19.41 56.00 57.50
C PHE A 33 -19.21 54.58 58.13
N ILE A 34 -18.02 54.23 58.67
CA ILE A 34 -17.69 54.00 60.12
C ILE A 34 -18.33 52.74 60.78
N LEU A 35 -17.62 51.79 61.42
CA LEU A 35 -16.19 51.58 61.82
C LEU A 35 -15.93 50.02 61.92
N SER A 36 -14.89 49.36 62.47
CA SER A 36 -13.71 49.69 63.33
C SER A 36 -12.72 48.50 63.49
N ILE A 37 -11.41 48.81 63.61
CA ILE A 37 -10.39 48.34 64.62
C ILE A 37 -10.30 46.80 64.89
N LEU A 38 -9.17 46.07 64.78
CA LEU A 38 -7.73 46.33 65.06
C LEU A 38 -6.78 45.47 64.13
N LEU A 39 -5.46 45.69 64.21
CA LEU A 39 -4.32 45.15 63.40
C LEU A 39 -3.04 45.13 64.33
N PRO A 40 -1.79 44.69 63.99
CA PRO A 40 -1.23 43.89 62.86
C PRO A 40 -0.02 42.90 63.19
N PHE A 41 0.54 42.28 62.11
CA PHE A 41 1.99 42.02 61.79
C PHE A 41 2.92 40.97 62.50
N LEU A 42 3.58 40.09 61.70
CA LEU A 42 5.02 40.09 61.28
C LEU A 42 5.79 38.73 61.19
N ALA A 43 5.97 38.24 59.95
CA ALA A 43 7.17 37.67 59.26
C ALA A 43 8.35 36.85 59.93
N VAL A 44 8.64 35.66 59.31
CA VAL A 44 9.92 35.25 58.62
C VAL A 44 11.19 34.69 59.37
N PHE A 45 11.54 33.42 59.02
CA PHE A 45 12.87 32.71 59.02
C PHE A 45 13.54 32.33 60.39
N ILE A 46 14.42 31.30 60.54
CA ILE A 46 15.69 30.95 59.85
C ILE A 46 16.09 29.42 59.91
N PHE A 47 16.61 28.88 58.79
CA PHE A 47 17.58 27.75 58.52
C PHE A 47 17.65 26.39 59.28
N SER A 48 17.60 25.28 58.50
CA SER A 48 18.68 24.26 58.25
C SER A 48 18.10 23.13 57.34
N VAL A 49 18.71 22.46 56.35
CA VAL A 49 20.08 22.22 55.80
C VAL A 49 20.61 20.78 56.05
N PHE A 50 20.77 20.04 54.93
CA PHE A 50 21.37 18.71 54.71
C PHE A 50 20.83 17.46 55.44
N ALA A 51 20.01 16.69 54.71
CA ALA A 51 20.30 15.27 54.40
C ALA A 51 19.48 14.81 53.17
N ARG A 52 20.11 14.62 52.00
CA ARG A 52 19.53 13.82 50.89
C ARG A 52 20.08 12.40 51.00
N GLY A 53 19.20 11.41 51.01
CA GLY A 53 19.53 10.00 50.78
C GLY A 53 18.73 9.48 49.59
N PRO A 54 19.11 8.35 48.97
CA PRO A 54 18.35 7.74 47.90
C PRO A 54 16.95 7.34 48.42
N ILE A 55 15.91 7.76 47.69
CA ILE A 55 14.52 7.47 48.03
C ILE A 55 14.17 6.12 47.43
N LYS A 56 13.88 5.12 48.27
CA LYS A 56 13.49 3.79 47.80
C LYS A 56 12.09 3.84 47.16
N VAL A 57 12.06 3.69 45.83
CA VAL A 57 10.85 3.40 45.05
C VAL A 57 10.19 2.12 45.58
N HIS A 58 8.86 2.04 45.53
CA HIS A 58 8.12 0.89 46.03
C HIS A 58 8.24 -0.33 45.10
N LEU A 59 9.03 -1.31 45.52
CA LEU A 59 9.05 -2.65 44.95
C LEU A 59 7.71 -3.36 45.25
N ALA A 60 6.94 -3.66 44.21
CA ALA A 60 5.70 -4.44 44.34
C ALA A 60 6.03 -5.94 44.59
N PRO A 61 5.43 -6.59 45.62
CA PRO A 61 5.60 -8.01 45.84
C PRO A 61 4.72 -8.82 44.87
N GLN A 62 5.24 -9.96 44.40
CA GLN A 62 4.47 -10.89 43.55
C GLN A 62 3.20 -11.36 44.27
N SER A 63 2.06 -11.27 43.57
CA SER A 63 0.77 -11.85 43.96
C SER A 63 0.27 -12.78 42.84
N PRO A 64 -0.51 -13.83 43.15
CA PRO A 64 -0.60 -15.00 42.26
C PRO A 64 -1.64 -14.86 41.13
N THR A 65 -1.15 -15.04 39.89
CA THR A 65 -1.80 -15.68 38.72
C THR A 65 -3.33 -15.73 38.65
N PHE A 66 -3.91 -15.21 37.55
CA PHE A 66 -4.40 -16.12 36.47
C PHE A 66 -4.85 -15.41 35.18
N VAL A 67 -4.33 -15.92 34.05
CA VAL A 67 -4.82 -15.80 32.65
C VAL A 67 -4.57 -14.48 31.90
N ASN A 68 -3.75 -14.60 30.85
CA ASN A 68 -3.61 -13.72 29.68
C ASN A 68 -2.87 -12.37 29.85
N ASP A 69 -1.77 -12.39 30.61
CA ASP A 69 -0.54 -11.80 30.05
C ASP A 69 -0.09 -12.65 28.84
N LEU A 70 0.25 -12.01 27.72
CA LEU A 70 1.06 -12.66 26.68
C LEU A 70 2.53 -12.38 27.02
N GLU A 71 3.10 -13.19 27.92
CA GLU A 71 4.51 -13.11 28.29
C GLU A 71 5.40 -13.51 27.10
N PHE A 72 5.85 -12.52 26.33
CA PHE A 72 7.02 -12.67 25.49
C PHE A 72 8.26 -12.79 26.39
N GLU A 73 8.67 -14.03 26.69
CA GLU A 73 9.88 -14.32 27.47
C GLU A 73 11.16 -13.77 26.80
N SER A 74 12.32 -13.90 27.44
CA SER A 74 13.58 -13.34 26.94
C SER A 74 14.11 -14.08 25.69
N LEU A 75 14.12 -13.39 24.54
CA LEU A 75 14.26 -14.00 23.21
C LEU A 75 15.49 -13.51 22.40
N GLY A 76 16.71 -13.66 22.94
CA GLY A 76 17.95 -13.36 22.21
C GLY A 76 18.85 -14.57 21.87
N SER A 77 18.53 -15.72 22.45
CA SER A 77 19.24 -16.99 22.26
C SER A 77 18.32 -18.21 22.41
N ASN A 78 16.99 -17.98 22.42
CA ASN A 78 15.99 -19.03 22.57
C ASN A 78 15.91 -19.89 21.28
N PRO A 79 16.01 -21.23 21.39
CA PRO A 79 15.75 -22.16 20.30
C PRO A 79 14.42 -21.94 19.57
N GLU A 80 13.41 -21.33 20.20
CA GLU A 80 12.09 -21.08 19.61
C GLU A 80 12.09 -19.99 18.54
N ILE A 81 12.77 -18.85 18.73
CA ILE A 81 12.95 -17.88 17.63
C ILE A 81 13.84 -18.47 16.53
N GLN A 82 14.89 -19.24 16.89
CA GLN A 82 15.74 -19.90 15.89
C GLN A 82 14.96 -20.93 15.07
N LYS A 83 14.04 -21.66 15.72
CA LYS A 83 13.05 -22.53 15.09
C LYS A 83 12.08 -21.73 14.21
N LEU A 84 11.54 -20.61 14.68
CA LEU A 84 10.61 -19.78 13.89
C LEU A 84 11.27 -19.16 12.65
N CYS A 85 12.52 -18.67 12.74
CA CYS A 85 13.31 -18.28 11.58
C CYS A 85 13.42 -19.44 10.60
N LYS A 86 13.81 -20.63 11.08
CA LYS A 86 13.95 -21.82 10.24
C LYS A 86 12.63 -22.30 9.60
N GLU A 87 11.53 -22.28 10.34
CA GLU A 87 10.18 -22.60 9.84
C GLU A 87 9.60 -21.50 8.94
N SER A 88 10.28 -20.34 8.89
CA SER A 88 9.99 -19.22 8.00
C SER A 88 10.93 -19.14 6.79
N GLU A 89 12.01 -19.93 6.73
CA GLU A 89 12.95 -19.96 5.59
C GLU A 89 12.17 -20.09 4.27
N ASN A 90 11.31 -21.10 4.12
CA ASN A 90 10.50 -21.34 2.91
C ASN A 90 9.42 -20.26 2.63
N ILE A 91 9.16 -19.33 3.56
CA ILE A 91 8.27 -18.17 3.37
C ILE A 91 9.04 -16.99 2.80
N PHE A 92 10.28 -16.81 3.27
CA PHE A 92 11.13 -15.67 2.96
C PHE A 92 12.23 -15.97 1.92
N THR A 93 12.39 -17.23 1.50
CA THR A 93 13.43 -17.73 0.54
C THR A 93 13.56 -16.89 -0.73
N HIS A 94 12.47 -16.25 -1.16
CA HIS A 94 12.42 -15.45 -2.39
C HIS A 94 12.44 -13.92 -2.15
N ILE A 95 12.61 -13.47 -0.90
CA ILE A 95 12.72 -12.06 -0.52
C ILE A 95 14.16 -11.77 -0.08
N ALA A 96 14.75 -10.68 -0.57
CA ALA A 96 16.11 -10.27 -0.22
C ALA A 96 16.27 -9.92 1.27
N ASP A 97 17.51 -10.05 1.78
CA ASP A 97 17.94 -9.68 3.15
C ASP A 97 17.08 -10.27 4.29
N SER A 98 16.52 -11.46 4.04
CA SER A 98 15.50 -12.06 4.90
C SER A 98 16.02 -13.11 5.90
N HIS A 99 17.32 -13.42 5.88
CA HIS A 99 17.99 -14.45 6.70
C HIS A 99 17.80 -14.32 8.22
N HIS A 100 17.41 -13.13 8.69
CA HIS A 100 17.20 -12.81 10.11
C HIS A 100 15.71 -12.62 10.47
N CYS A 101 14.81 -12.88 9.53
CA CYS A 101 13.39 -12.63 9.65
C CYS A 101 12.60 -13.88 10.10
N PHE A 102 11.40 -13.69 10.62
CA PHE A 102 10.46 -14.78 10.89
C PHE A 102 9.00 -14.31 10.81
N TYR A 103 8.10 -15.26 10.58
CA TYR A 103 6.65 -15.07 10.65
C TYR A 103 6.01 -16.15 11.53
N ASP A 104 5.64 -15.77 12.75
CA ASP A 104 4.76 -16.56 13.59
C ASP A 104 3.34 -16.54 12.99
N LYS A 105 2.94 -17.68 12.41
CA LYS A 105 1.64 -17.88 11.74
C LYS A 105 0.46 -17.94 12.72
N GLU A 106 0.70 -18.33 13.97
CA GLU A 106 -0.34 -18.57 14.97
C GLU A 106 -0.69 -17.28 15.72
N ASN A 107 0.33 -16.57 16.21
CA ASN A 107 0.15 -15.26 16.85
C ASN A 107 0.04 -14.10 15.85
N ARG A 108 0.40 -14.34 14.57
CA ARG A 108 0.48 -13.35 13.48
C ARG A 108 1.48 -12.23 13.76
N ILE A 109 2.73 -12.62 14.04
CA ILE A 109 3.83 -11.70 14.34
C ILE A 109 4.92 -11.83 13.28
N LEU A 110 5.32 -10.70 12.71
CA LEU A 110 6.50 -10.59 11.85
C LEU A 110 7.66 -10.05 12.69
N GLY A 111 8.86 -10.60 12.53
CA GLY A 111 10.01 -10.21 13.35
C GLY A 111 11.34 -10.23 12.62
N ASN A 112 12.30 -9.50 13.18
CA ASN A 112 13.68 -9.39 12.74
C ASN A 112 14.64 -9.54 13.93
N THR A 113 15.64 -10.41 13.81
CA THR A 113 16.64 -10.72 14.84
C THR A 113 17.98 -10.00 14.66
N TYR A 114 18.13 -9.20 13.60
CA TYR A 114 19.36 -8.47 13.29
C TYR A 114 19.18 -6.96 13.50
N PHE A 115 19.96 -6.42 14.44
CA PHE A 115 20.11 -4.98 14.62
C PHE A 115 21.07 -4.44 13.55
N SER A 116 20.62 -3.45 12.80
CA SER A 116 21.38 -2.76 11.75
C SER A 116 21.54 -1.27 12.08
N LYS A 117 22.22 -0.52 11.22
CA LYS A 117 21.94 0.92 11.06
C LYS A 117 20.47 1.17 10.73
N ASN A 118 20.02 2.41 10.83
CA ASN A 118 18.66 2.77 10.42
C ASN A 118 18.51 2.58 8.91
N MET A 119 17.58 1.69 8.53
CA MET A 119 17.31 1.28 7.15
C MET A 119 15.81 1.33 6.94
N TYR A 120 15.34 2.30 6.15
CA TYR A 120 13.92 2.67 6.10
C TYR A 120 12.98 1.53 5.73
N SER A 121 13.39 0.67 4.79
CA SER A 121 12.62 -0.50 4.35
C SER A 121 12.55 -1.63 5.39
N ARG A 122 13.49 -1.67 6.36
CA ARG A 122 13.46 -2.61 7.50
C ARG A 122 12.72 -2.06 8.72
N GLN A 123 12.25 -0.81 8.71
CA GLN A 123 11.52 -0.20 9.85
C GLN A 123 10.02 -0.59 9.83
N PRO A 124 9.42 -0.93 11.00
CA PRO A 124 7.99 -1.08 11.15
C PRO A 124 7.33 0.27 11.42
N TYR A 125 6.00 0.30 11.48
CA TYR A 125 5.25 1.47 11.92
C TYR A 125 4.01 1.06 12.73
N VAL A 126 3.50 1.99 13.51
CA VAL A 126 2.20 1.90 14.20
C VAL A 126 1.24 2.90 13.59
N SER A 127 -0.03 2.54 13.40
CA SER A 127 -1.08 3.47 12.97
C SER A 127 -2.47 2.93 13.36
N ASN A 128 -3.42 3.85 13.58
CA ASN A 128 -4.83 3.52 13.82
C ASN A 128 -5.79 4.14 12.77
N GLY A 129 -5.26 4.89 11.81
CA GLY A 129 -6.01 5.61 10.78
C GLY A 129 -6.32 7.07 11.12
N TYR A 130 -5.96 7.54 12.32
CA TYR A 130 -5.93 8.96 12.65
C TYR A 130 -4.50 9.43 12.92
N ILE A 131 -3.76 8.72 13.77
CA ILE A 131 -2.33 8.94 13.99
C ILE A 131 -1.50 7.76 13.48
N GLY A 132 -0.27 8.04 13.07
CA GLY A 132 0.74 7.05 12.78
C GLY A 132 2.16 7.50 13.14
N SER A 133 3.07 6.54 13.25
CA SER A 133 4.50 6.78 13.44
C SER A 133 5.34 5.60 12.97
N ARG A 134 6.40 5.87 12.21
CA ARG A 134 7.42 4.90 11.84
C ARG A 134 8.44 4.76 12.97
N ILE A 135 8.84 3.52 13.27
CA ILE A 135 9.68 3.20 14.43
C ILE A 135 11.11 2.92 13.96
N SER A 136 12.10 3.50 14.63
CA SER A 136 13.52 3.30 14.29
C SER A 136 13.94 1.83 14.48
N THR A 137 15.12 1.47 13.96
CA THR A 137 15.72 0.14 14.19
C THR A 137 16.09 -0.07 15.67
N LEU A 138 16.20 1.01 16.46
CA LEU A 138 16.39 0.94 17.92
C LEU A 138 15.08 0.67 18.69
N GLY A 139 13.93 0.74 18.00
CA GLY A 139 12.61 0.56 18.60
C GLY A 139 11.97 1.83 19.17
N GLN A 140 12.66 2.96 19.11
CA GLN A 140 12.21 4.24 19.65
C GLN A 140 13.03 5.41 19.08
N GLY A 141 12.50 6.63 19.15
CA GLY A 141 13.25 7.83 18.82
C GLY A 141 13.39 8.10 17.32
N PHE A 142 13.76 9.35 17.00
CA PHE A 142 13.87 9.82 15.63
C PHE A 142 15.18 9.38 14.96
N SER A 143 15.12 9.06 13.67
CA SER A 143 16.28 8.76 12.81
C SER A 143 15.96 9.06 11.34
N TYR A 144 16.93 9.62 10.61
CA TYR A 144 16.96 9.55 9.15
C TYR A 144 17.42 8.16 8.67
N ASP A 145 17.17 7.84 7.41
CA ASP A 145 17.70 6.65 6.73
C ASP A 145 19.24 6.72 6.62
N GLU A 146 19.94 5.59 6.72
CA GLU A 146 21.41 5.54 6.71
C GLU A 146 22.00 4.56 5.68
N ILE A 147 21.19 3.65 5.14
CA ILE A 147 21.67 2.59 4.23
C ILE A 147 20.54 2.07 3.33
N ASN A 148 20.83 2.01 2.03
CA ASN A 148 20.06 1.23 1.07
C ASN A 148 20.86 -0.05 0.75
N ILE A 149 20.20 -1.21 0.65
CA ILE A 149 20.87 -2.48 0.27
C ILE A 149 20.88 -2.73 -1.25
N HIS A 150 20.14 -1.92 -2.00
CA HIS A 150 20.00 -2.04 -3.45
C HIS A 150 20.98 -1.15 -4.21
N ALA A 151 21.45 -0.05 -3.60
CA ALA A 151 22.37 0.94 -4.16
C ALA A 151 23.43 1.36 -3.14
N ASP A 152 24.64 1.69 -3.59
CA ASP A 152 25.70 2.20 -2.71
C ASP A 152 25.53 3.69 -2.42
N ILE A 153 25.70 4.08 -1.15
CA ILE A 153 25.60 5.47 -0.69
C ILE A 153 26.88 6.28 -0.96
N GLU A 154 28.02 5.62 -1.27
CA GLU A 154 29.24 6.31 -1.70
C GLU A 154 29.17 6.79 -3.16
N ASP A 155 28.28 6.21 -3.99
CA ASP A 155 28.03 6.62 -5.37
C ASP A 155 27.01 7.78 -5.46
N ASP A 156 25.91 7.73 -4.72
CA ASP A 156 24.93 8.83 -4.60
C ASP A 156 24.14 8.78 -3.27
N GLU A 157 24.21 9.84 -2.46
CA GLU A 157 23.41 9.96 -1.22
C GLU A 157 21.90 10.05 -1.47
N SER A 158 21.46 10.38 -2.71
CA SER A 158 20.04 10.52 -3.06
C SER A 158 19.24 9.22 -2.91
N VAL A 159 19.90 8.05 -2.86
CA VAL A 159 19.29 6.72 -2.64
C VAL A 159 18.61 6.57 -1.27
N LEU A 160 18.81 7.54 -0.37
CA LEU A 160 18.21 7.65 0.97
C LEU A 160 17.02 8.63 1.01
N SER A 161 16.64 9.24 -0.12
CA SER A 161 15.51 10.17 -0.22
C SER A 161 14.20 9.51 -0.64
N ASN A 162 13.09 10.21 -0.38
CA ASN A 162 11.83 9.99 -1.08
C ASN A 162 12.00 10.25 -2.59
N GLY A 163 11.05 9.75 -3.39
CA GLY A 163 10.89 10.16 -4.78
C GLY A 163 10.18 11.51 -4.92
N TRP A 164 9.55 11.69 -6.08
CA TRP A 164 8.71 12.84 -6.41
C TRP A 164 7.51 12.97 -5.43
N PRO A 165 7.06 14.19 -5.09
CA PRO A 165 7.60 15.49 -5.50
C PRO A 165 8.65 16.06 -4.51
N LEU A 166 8.95 15.36 -3.41
CA LEU A 166 9.64 15.97 -2.27
C LEU A 166 11.17 15.79 -2.26
N PHE A 167 11.71 14.66 -2.70
CA PHE A 167 13.15 14.36 -2.72
C PHE A 167 13.89 14.56 -1.37
N ASN A 168 13.16 14.71 -0.27
CA ASN A 168 13.69 14.86 1.08
C ASN A 168 14.20 13.52 1.60
N LYS A 169 15.23 13.56 2.46
CA LYS A 169 15.79 12.36 3.07
C LYS A 169 14.74 11.64 3.90
N ARG A 170 14.58 10.32 3.71
CA ARG A 170 13.60 9.49 4.44
C ARG A 170 13.91 9.49 5.95
N TYR A 171 12.87 9.48 6.79
CA TYR A 171 12.95 9.59 8.25
C TYR A 171 11.81 8.86 8.96
N THR A 172 12.02 8.51 10.23
CA THR A 172 10.98 7.98 11.12
C THR A 172 9.95 9.06 11.46
N GLY A 173 9.06 9.39 10.53
CA GLY A 173 8.05 10.42 10.72
C GLY A 173 6.89 9.97 11.62
N ALA A 174 6.26 10.95 12.27
CA ALA A 174 4.95 10.83 12.91
C ALA A 174 3.94 11.68 12.15
N PHE A 175 2.70 11.22 11.99
CA PHE A 175 1.71 11.87 11.11
C PHE A 175 0.29 11.84 11.72
N ALA A 176 -0.55 12.79 11.31
CA ALA A 176 -1.98 12.79 11.56
C ALA A 176 -2.79 12.94 10.25
N ALA A 177 -3.92 12.25 10.16
CA ALA A 177 -4.79 12.29 8.99
C ALA A 177 -5.37 13.69 8.76
N GLY A 178 -5.33 14.19 7.52
CA GLY A 178 -5.79 15.52 7.15
C GLY A 178 -4.80 16.68 7.41
N PHE A 179 -3.68 16.43 8.08
CA PHE A 179 -2.73 17.47 8.53
C PHE A 179 -1.78 17.96 7.42
N PHE A 180 -2.35 18.52 6.36
CA PHE A 180 -1.66 19.01 5.16
C PHE A 180 -1.22 20.48 5.29
N SER A 181 0.06 20.72 5.06
CA SER A 181 0.67 22.03 4.77
C SER A 181 0.35 22.51 3.34
N LEU A 182 0.61 23.79 3.06
CA LEU A 182 0.53 24.35 1.71
C LEU A 182 1.91 24.86 1.27
N GLN A 183 2.41 24.30 0.18
CA GLN A 183 3.73 24.60 -0.36
C GLN A 183 3.59 25.53 -1.58
N GLU A 184 4.19 26.73 -1.52
CA GLU A 184 4.20 27.67 -2.66
C GLU A 184 4.93 27.08 -3.87
N LYS A 185 5.92 26.25 -3.62
CA LYS A 185 6.60 25.41 -4.62
C LYS A 185 6.94 24.05 -4.06
N LEU A 186 6.91 23.06 -4.92
CA LEU A 186 7.50 21.75 -4.69
C LEU A 186 8.94 21.74 -5.24
N PRO A 187 9.82 20.87 -4.72
CA PRO A 187 11.16 20.67 -5.27
C PRO A 187 11.18 20.29 -6.76
N ASP A 188 10.16 19.56 -7.25
CA ASP A 188 9.92 19.32 -8.67
C ASP A 188 8.41 19.31 -9.01
N THR A 189 8.06 19.53 -10.27
CA THR A 189 6.68 19.48 -10.77
C THR A 189 6.60 19.39 -12.30
N ASN A 190 5.60 18.66 -12.80
CA ASN A 190 5.34 18.54 -14.23
C ASN A 190 4.64 19.79 -14.82
N PHE A 191 3.94 20.59 -14.00
CA PHE A 191 3.07 21.69 -14.44
C PHE A 191 3.39 23.02 -13.73
N PRO A 192 4.60 23.58 -13.89
CA PRO A 192 5.07 24.75 -13.15
C PRO A 192 4.30 26.04 -13.44
N GLU A 193 3.60 26.15 -14.58
CA GLU A 193 2.66 27.23 -14.87
C GLU A 193 1.44 27.24 -13.94
N LEU A 194 1.07 26.10 -13.35
CA LEU A 194 -0.02 26.00 -12.38
C LEU A 194 0.35 26.51 -10.98
N TYR A 195 1.60 26.88 -10.69
CA TYR A 195 1.93 27.70 -9.51
C TYR A 195 1.24 29.07 -9.52
N ALA A 196 0.81 29.57 -10.68
CA ALA A 196 -0.03 30.77 -10.77
C ALA A 196 -1.50 30.53 -10.34
N ASN A 197 -1.89 29.28 -10.07
CA ASN A 197 -3.27 28.86 -9.83
C ASN A 197 -3.59 28.45 -8.39
N GLY A 198 -2.58 28.18 -7.56
CA GLY A 198 -2.71 27.74 -6.16
C GLY A 198 -1.40 27.18 -5.60
N TYR A 199 -1.43 26.76 -4.34
CA TYR A 199 -0.33 26.07 -3.66
C TYR A 199 -0.62 24.58 -3.55
N ASP A 200 0.41 23.75 -3.63
CA ASP A 200 0.31 22.29 -3.52
C ASP A 200 0.11 21.86 -2.06
N SER A 201 -0.73 20.85 -1.82
CA SER A 201 -1.00 20.34 -0.47
C SER A 201 -0.09 19.16 -0.13
N VAL A 202 0.71 19.26 0.94
CA VAL A 202 1.68 18.22 1.33
C VAL A 202 1.52 17.86 2.79
N ILE A 203 1.43 16.55 3.12
CA ILE A 203 1.28 16.08 4.51
C ILE A 203 2.44 16.59 5.37
N SER A 204 2.15 17.06 6.57
CA SER A 204 3.13 17.57 7.53
C SER A 204 3.38 16.50 8.59
N SER A 205 4.62 16.35 9.06
CA SER A 205 4.90 15.44 10.17
C SER A 205 4.80 16.16 11.51
N LEU A 206 4.30 15.45 12.51
CA LEU A 206 4.22 15.92 13.89
C LEU A 206 5.55 15.70 14.61
N PRO A 207 5.84 16.47 15.68
CA PRO A 207 6.96 16.20 16.57
C PRO A 207 6.95 14.74 17.02
N TYR A 208 8.10 14.06 16.93
CA TYR A 208 8.17 12.61 17.08
C TYR A 208 7.78 12.17 18.49
N TRP A 209 6.57 11.63 18.63
CA TRP A 209 5.98 11.38 19.95
C TRP A 209 6.48 10.11 20.63
N ALA A 210 6.98 9.12 19.88
CA ALA A 210 7.54 7.87 20.41
C ALA A 210 9.03 8.00 20.82
N ASN A 211 9.45 9.21 21.22
CA ASN A 211 10.83 9.52 21.60
C ASN A 211 11.13 9.17 23.06
N PHE A 212 12.36 8.73 23.32
CA PHE A 212 12.88 8.38 24.63
C PHE A 212 14.41 8.47 24.65
N GLU A 213 15.01 8.87 25.77
CA GLU A 213 16.45 8.67 25.99
C GLU A 213 16.71 7.95 27.31
N LEU A 214 17.69 7.05 27.30
CA LEU A 214 18.31 6.49 28.50
C LEU A 214 19.80 6.82 28.46
N ASP A 215 20.24 7.68 29.38
CA ASP A 215 21.66 7.83 29.70
C ASP A 215 22.05 6.80 30.76
N LEU A 216 23.22 6.18 30.59
CA LEU A 216 23.81 5.18 31.49
C LEU A 216 25.22 5.62 31.88
N GLU A 217 25.48 5.79 33.17
CA GLU A 217 26.81 6.17 33.69
C GLU A 217 27.66 4.90 33.95
N LEU A 218 28.80 4.79 33.27
CA LEU A 218 29.79 3.71 33.45
C LEU A 218 31.18 4.32 33.64
N ASP A 219 31.84 3.99 34.75
CA ASP A 219 33.21 4.45 35.06
C ASP A 219 33.43 5.98 34.96
N GLY A 220 32.37 6.78 35.15
CA GLY A 220 32.36 8.24 35.02
C GLY A 220 32.17 8.77 33.60
N ILE A 221 31.80 7.91 32.65
CA ILE A 221 31.42 8.24 31.28
C ILE A 221 29.91 8.03 31.13
N VAL A 222 29.21 9.02 30.58
CA VAL A 222 27.79 8.89 30.22
C VAL A 222 27.67 8.35 28.80
N HIS A 223 27.01 7.21 28.66
CA HIS A 223 26.63 6.61 27.39
C HIS A 223 25.15 6.89 27.12
N ARG A 224 24.77 7.25 25.89
CA ARG A 224 23.38 7.54 25.51
C ARG A 224 22.77 6.45 24.64
N PHE A 225 21.55 6.04 25.00
CA PHE A 225 20.69 5.17 24.21
C PHE A 225 19.72 6.03 23.37
N ASN A 226 20.15 6.39 22.16
CA ASN A 226 19.31 6.97 21.11
C ASN A 226 19.79 6.47 19.71
N PRO A 227 19.00 6.62 18.64
CA PRO A 227 19.34 6.05 17.33
C PRO A 227 20.67 6.55 16.71
N GLU A 228 21.15 7.73 17.13
CA GLU A 228 22.41 8.33 16.65
C GLU A 228 23.65 7.77 17.39
N SER A 229 23.49 7.37 18.66
CA SER A 229 24.61 7.05 19.55
C SER A 229 24.90 5.55 19.67
N VAL A 230 23.88 4.70 19.49
CA VAL A 230 23.98 3.25 19.71
C VAL A 230 24.60 2.57 18.50
N LYS A 231 25.75 1.92 18.68
CA LYS A 231 26.44 1.21 17.60
C LYS A 231 26.04 -0.25 17.57
N GLN A 232 26.11 -0.86 16.38
CA GLN A 232 25.78 -2.26 16.19
C GLN A 232 26.56 -3.21 17.11
N ALA A 233 27.85 -2.94 17.35
CA ALA A 233 28.70 -3.73 18.23
C ALA A 233 28.34 -3.63 19.73
N ASP A 234 27.55 -2.62 20.12
CA ASP A 234 27.08 -2.44 21.50
C ASP A 234 25.75 -3.16 21.76
N VAL A 235 25.14 -3.81 20.77
CA VAL A 235 23.82 -4.45 20.87
C VAL A 235 23.92 -5.97 20.70
N THR A 236 23.35 -6.71 21.64
CA THR A 236 23.20 -8.17 21.59
C THR A 236 21.76 -8.57 21.94
N GLN A 237 21.39 -9.84 21.73
CA GLN A 237 20.07 -10.39 22.10
C GLN A 237 18.86 -9.63 21.48
N TYR A 238 19.05 -8.98 20.33
CA TYR A 238 18.06 -8.12 19.67
C TYR A 238 16.94 -8.91 18.99
N HIS A 239 15.72 -8.39 19.10
CA HIS A 239 14.67 -8.57 18.09
C HIS A 239 13.74 -7.36 18.03
N GLN A 240 13.16 -7.12 16.86
CA GLN A 240 12.09 -6.16 16.64
C GLN A 240 10.94 -6.84 15.88
N ASN A 241 9.75 -6.75 16.45
CA ASN A 241 8.55 -7.50 16.05
C ASN A 241 7.40 -6.53 15.77
N MET A 242 6.60 -6.82 14.75
CA MET A 242 5.35 -6.14 14.43
C MET A 242 4.21 -7.17 14.43
N SER A 243 3.21 -6.95 15.27
CA SER A 243 2.00 -7.76 15.33
C SER A 243 1.01 -7.30 14.26
N ILE A 244 0.73 -8.14 13.26
CA ILE A 244 -0.36 -7.88 12.28
C ILE A 244 -1.74 -8.34 12.80
N LYS A 245 -1.81 -8.66 14.10
CA LYS A 245 -3.04 -8.98 14.85
C LYS A 245 -3.61 -7.75 15.57
N ASP A 246 -2.74 -6.89 16.10
CA ASP A 246 -3.13 -5.68 16.86
C ASP A 246 -2.28 -4.43 16.54
N GLY A 247 -1.39 -4.44 15.55
CA GLY A 247 -0.65 -3.26 15.12
C GLY A 247 0.29 -2.67 16.17
N SER A 248 0.72 -3.48 17.13
CA SER A 248 1.77 -3.14 18.09
C SER A 248 3.16 -3.51 17.56
N VAL A 249 4.15 -2.68 17.90
CA VAL A 249 5.57 -2.92 17.64
C VAL A 249 6.28 -3.17 18.95
N HIS A 250 7.00 -4.28 19.06
CA HIS A 250 7.79 -4.66 20.24
C HIS A 250 9.25 -4.75 19.85
N THR A 251 10.15 -4.03 20.53
CA THR A 251 11.60 -4.09 20.33
C THR A 251 12.29 -4.43 21.63
N LYS A 252 13.17 -5.42 21.63
CA LYS A 252 13.89 -5.85 22.83
C LYS A 252 15.34 -6.19 22.49
N LEU A 253 16.25 -5.77 23.36
CA LEU A 253 17.69 -5.95 23.19
C LEU A 253 18.45 -5.94 24.52
N THR A 254 19.71 -6.35 24.46
CA THR A 254 20.72 -6.12 25.50
C THR A 254 21.73 -5.08 24.99
N TRP A 255 21.90 -3.99 25.74
CA TRP A 255 22.83 -2.91 25.39
C TRP A 255 24.09 -2.96 26.25
N MET A 256 25.25 -2.83 25.61
CA MET A 256 26.62 -2.90 26.15
C MET A 256 26.95 -4.17 26.97
N ASN A 257 26.08 -5.19 26.92
CA ASN A 257 26.01 -6.30 27.88
C ASN A 257 25.92 -5.81 29.34
N LYS A 258 25.20 -4.70 29.56
CA LYS A 258 24.97 -4.05 30.87
C LYS A 258 23.50 -4.04 31.27
N VAL A 259 22.60 -3.86 30.31
CA VAL A 259 21.18 -3.59 30.56
C VAL A 259 20.32 -4.26 29.50
N GLU A 260 19.23 -4.93 29.91
CA GLU A 260 18.14 -5.33 29.02
C GLU A 260 17.18 -4.14 28.87
N ILE A 261 16.81 -3.83 27.63
CA ILE A 261 15.85 -2.79 27.28
C ILE A 261 14.76 -3.43 26.43
N GLN A 262 13.50 -3.19 26.78
CA GLN A 262 12.34 -3.52 25.95
C GLN A 262 11.45 -2.28 25.81
N VAL A 263 10.98 -2.05 24.58
CA VAL A 263 10.07 -0.97 24.20
C VAL A 263 8.93 -1.56 23.38
N ASP A 264 7.70 -1.41 23.85
CA ASP A 264 6.49 -1.79 23.12
C ASP A 264 5.67 -0.52 22.80
N ILE A 265 5.31 -0.29 21.54
CA ILE A 265 4.60 0.92 21.08
C ILE A 265 3.34 0.52 20.31
N PHE A 266 2.25 1.24 20.52
CA PHE A 266 1.03 1.10 19.71
C PHE A 266 0.21 2.40 19.61
N ALA A 267 -0.40 2.60 18.44
CA ALA A 267 -1.47 3.58 18.25
C ALA A 267 -2.80 2.95 18.68
N HIS A 268 -3.57 3.61 19.55
CA HIS A 268 -4.74 2.99 20.16
C HIS A 268 -5.93 2.93 19.18
N LYS A 269 -6.33 1.73 18.73
CA LYS A 269 -7.34 1.56 17.65
C LYS A 269 -8.77 1.99 18.01
N HIS A 270 -9.11 2.05 19.31
CA HIS A 270 -10.38 2.63 19.78
C HIS A 270 -10.31 4.13 20.11
N VAL A 271 -9.44 4.52 21.06
CA VAL A 271 -9.19 5.93 21.42
C VAL A 271 -8.21 6.52 20.40
N LEU A 272 -8.73 6.96 19.24
CA LEU A 272 -7.89 7.37 18.09
C LEU A 272 -6.77 8.39 18.43
N PRO A 273 -6.97 9.40 19.29
CA PRO A 273 -5.92 10.36 19.66
C PRO A 273 -4.78 9.83 20.55
N LEU A 274 -4.84 8.57 21.02
CA LEU A 274 -3.95 8.04 22.05
C LEU A 274 -2.83 7.18 21.45
N GLY A 275 -1.59 7.65 21.57
CA GLY A 275 -0.38 6.83 21.45
C GLY A 275 0.05 6.27 22.81
N LEU A 276 0.56 5.05 22.83
CA LEU A 276 1.08 4.40 24.04
C LEU A 276 2.47 3.81 23.78
N MET A 277 3.34 3.93 24.78
CA MET A 277 4.66 3.31 24.80
C MET A 277 4.91 2.69 26.19
N ARG A 278 5.20 1.39 26.22
CA ARG A 278 5.71 0.67 27.38
C ARG A 278 7.23 0.62 27.30
N LEU A 279 7.90 0.82 28.42
CA LEU A 279 9.33 0.65 28.57
C LEU A 279 9.62 -0.25 29.76
N LYS A 280 10.52 -1.23 29.57
CA LYS A 280 11.16 -1.99 30.63
C LYS A 280 12.69 -1.82 30.53
N VAL A 281 13.34 -1.53 31.65
CA VAL A 281 14.80 -1.46 31.78
C VAL A 281 15.26 -2.31 32.97
N GLU A 282 16.20 -3.24 32.75
CA GLU A 282 16.66 -4.19 33.77
C GLU A 282 18.21 -4.30 33.77
N PRO A 283 18.90 -4.05 34.91
CA PRO A 283 20.36 -4.09 34.99
C PRO A 283 20.86 -5.53 35.07
N LEU A 284 21.70 -5.91 34.10
CA LEU A 284 22.31 -7.25 34.03
C LEU A 284 23.58 -7.37 34.89
N VAL A 285 24.16 -6.25 35.33
CA VAL A 285 25.41 -6.21 36.10
C VAL A 285 25.40 -5.15 37.21
N GLY A 286 25.22 -5.59 38.46
CA GLY A 286 25.31 -4.71 39.63
C GLY A 286 24.23 -3.62 39.66
N ASP A 287 24.51 -2.56 40.42
CA ASP A 287 23.65 -1.38 40.49
C ASP A 287 24.08 -0.38 39.39
N LEU A 288 23.12 0.20 38.66
CA LEU A 288 23.39 1.13 37.55
C LEU A 288 22.76 2.51 37.80
N ASN A 289 23.58 3.57 37.72
CA ASN A 289 23.08 4.95 37.64
C ASN A 289 22.55 5.21 36.23
N ILE A 290 21.30 5.68 36.13
CA ILE A 290 20.65 6.00 34.87
C ILE A 290 19.90 7.33 34.95
N THR A 291 19.75 7.97 33.80
CA THR A 291 18.87 9.13 33.62
C THR A 291 17.96 8.86 32.44
N ILE A 292 16.66 8.79 32.69
CA ILE A 292 15.64 8.57 31.66
C ILE A 292 14.96 9.87 31.26
N ARG A 293 14.56 9.98 29.98
CA ARG A 293 13.89 11.17 29.44
C ARG A 293 12.70 10.82 28.57
N ASP A 294 11.59 11.48 28.84
CA ASP A 294 10.56 11.78 27.85
C ASP A 294 10.88 13.14 27.22
N LEU A 295 10.63 13.29 25.92
CA LEU A 295 10.97 14.51 25.17
C LEU A 295 10.07 14.70 23.95
N LEU A 296 9.83 15.97 23.62
CA LEU A 296 9.26 16.43 22.35
C LEU A 296 10.26 17.44 21.74
N ASP A 297 10.53 17.30 20.45
CA ASP A 297 11.58 18.05 19.76
C ASP A 297 11.10 18.48 18.38
N PHE A 298 10.97 19.79 18.16
CA PHE A 298 10.46 20.38 16.92
C PHE A 298 11.36 20.10 15.71
N ASN A 299 12.65 19.80 15.92
CA ASN A 299 13.57 19.40 14.85
C ASN A 299 13.29 17.98 14.31
N THR A 300 12.21 17.32 14.77
CA THR A 300 11.75 16.01 14.28
C THR A 300 10.43 16.08 13.48
N SER A 301 9.90 17.29 13.29
CA SER A 301 8.73 17.60 12.44
C SER A 301 9.14 18.33 11.16
N GLU A 302 8.42 18.07 10.07
CA GLU A 302 8.67 18.57 8.73
C GLU A 302 7.42 19.30 8.19
N ARG A 303 7.63 20.46 7.58
CA ARG A 303 6.59 21.34 6.98
C ARG A 303 5.56 21.88 7.99
N THR A 304 6.03 22.19 9.19
CA THR A 304 5.25 22.75 10.29
C THR A 304 5.93 23.94 10.94
N THR A 305 5.14 24.87 11.47
CA THR A 305 5.58 25.97 12.32
C THR A 305 5.27 25.66 13.79
N LEU A 306 6.19 26.00 14.70
CA LEU A 306 6.03 25.84 16.15
C LEU A 306 5.19 26.98 16.73
N GLU A 307 4.05 26.66 17.35
CA GLU A 307 3.16 27.63 17.99
C GLU A 307 3.42 27.74 19.49
N ASN A 308 3.60 26.61 20.17
CA ASN A 308 3.75 26.56 21.63
C ASN A 308 4.62 25.37 22.07
N ILE A 309 5.30 25.52 23.21
CA ILE A 309 6.14 24.48 23.82
C ILE A 309 6.20 24.67 25.34
N GLY A 310 6.05 23.61 26.11
CA GLY A 310 6.06 23.74 27.57
C GLY A 310 5.81 22.45 28.34
N TYR A 311 5.55 22.63 29.64
CA TYR A 311 5.26 21.58 30.59
C TYR A 311 4.33 22.11 31.69
N ASP A 312 3.71 21.20 32.41
CA ASP A 312 2.90 21.49 33.59
C ASP A 312 3.24 20.54 34.75
N GLU A 313 2.34 20.37 35.73
CA GLU A 313 2.56 19.44 36.84
C GLU A 313 2.43 17.96 36.45
N ASP A 314 1.75 17.66 35.34
CA ASP A 314 1.41 16.32 34.89
C ASP A 314 2.33 15.81 33.76
N GLY A 315 2.82 16.68 32.87
CA GLY A 315 3.46 16.29 31.61
C GLY A 315 4.14 17.40 30.81
N ILE A 316 4.53 17.08 29.58
CA ILE A 316 5.17 17.97 28.60
C ILE A 316 4.31 18.10 27.34
N PHE A 317 4.42 19.22 26.63
CA PHE A 317 3.62 19.45 25.42
C PHE A 317 4.32 20.30 24.36
N MET A 318 3.83 20.15 23.13
CA MET A 318 4.21 20.95 21.96
C MET A 318 2.99 21.13 21.05
N GLU A 319 2.79 22.33 20.52
CA GLU A 319 1.71 22.65 19.57
C GLU A 319 2.33 23.18 18.26
N VAL A 320 1.86 22.65 17.13
CA VAL A 320 2.36 23.00 15.79
C VAL A 320 1.22 23.26 14.82
N SER A 321 1.44 24.15 13.84
CA SER A 321 0.57 24.35 12.67
C SER A 321 1.24 23.78 11.41
N PRO A 322 0.50 23.28 10.41
CA PRO A 322 1.04 23.04 9.07
C PRO A 322 1.49 24.36 8.43
N ASP A 323 2.60 24.34 7.71
CA ASP A 323 3.10 25.55 7.05
C ASP A 323 2.05 26.14 6.09
N ASN A 324 1.88 27.46 6.18
CA ASN A 324 0.84 28.25 5.49
C ASN A 324 -0.63 27.86 5.81
N VAL A 325 -0.89 27.08 6.87
CA VAL A 325 -2.24 26.77 7.37
C VAL A 325 -2.41 27.16 8.86
N PRO A 326 -2.26 28.45 9.24
CA PRO A 326 -2.26 28.93 10.64
C PRO A 326 -3.66 28.98 11.30
N TYR A 327 -4.55 28.09 10.86
CA TYR A 327 -5.89 27.84 11.41
C TYR A 327 -6.16 26.33 11.53
N SER A 328 -5.12 25.52 11.27
CA SER A 328 -5.06 24.09 11.56
C SER A 328 -3.94 23.91 12.57
N THR A 329 -4.23 23.29 13.70
CA THR A 329 -3.27 23.12 14.81
C THR A 329 -3.24 21.65 15.19
N ALA A 330 -2.10 21.17 15.67
CA ALA A 330 -1.97 19.88 16.35
C ALA A 330 -1.20 20.04 17.67
N ALA A 331 -1.81 19.60 18.77
CA ALA A 331 -1.20 19.53 20.09
C ALA A 331 -0.78 18.09 20.40
N VAL A 332 0.50 17.92 20.76
CA VAL A 332 1.07 16.67 21.27
C VAL A 332 1.35 16.86 22.76
N TYR A 333 0.64 16.12 23.61
CA TYR A 333 0.80 16.12 25.07
C TYR A 333 1.33 14.76 25.53
N SER A 334 2.35 14.71 26.38
CA SER A 334 2.99 13.48 26.86
C SER A 334 3.15 13.44 28.38
N SER A 335 2.85 12.29 28.98
CA SER A 335 3.02 12.04 30.42
C SER A 335 3.34 10.57 30.67
N TRP A 336 4.10 10.28 31.74
CA TRP A 336 4.32 8.92 32.24
C TRP A 336 3.67 8.68 33.61
N ASP A 337 3.60 7.42 34.03
CA ASP A 337 3.03 6.96 35.30
C ASP A 337 4.00 6.89 36.48
N ILE A 338 5.24 7.41 36.34
CA ILE A 338 6.19 7.45 37.45
C ILE A 338 5.85 8.58 38.44
N ASP A 339 5.37 8.21 39.63
CA ASP A 339 5.08 9.11 40.77
C ASP A 339 6.35 9.67 41.46
N THR A 340 7.40 9.98 40.70
CA THR A 340 8.66 10.57 41.21
C THR A 340 8.91 11.94 40.59
N SER A 341 9.37 12.88 41.41
CA SER A 341 9.65 14.26 41.00
C SER A 341 10.65 14.31 39.84
N SER A 342 10.16 14.65 38.65
CA SER A 342 10.97 14.82 37.44
C SER A 342 11.56 16.23 37.37
N THR A 343 12.70 16.38 36.71
CA THR A 343 13.23 17.68 36.26
C THR A 343 12.62 18.02 34.91
N TYR A 344 12.29 19.28 34.65
CA TYR A 344 11.84 19.75 33.34
C TYR A 344 12.87 20.70 32.72
N ILE A 345 13.16 20.51 31.43
CA ILE A 345 14.10 21.33 30.66
C ILE A 345 13.38 21.77 29.39
N VAL A 346 13.39 23.08 29.09
CA VAL A 346 12.82 23.67 27.88
C VAL A 346 13.85 24.57 27.21
N ASN A 347 13.91 24.52 25.89
CA ASN A 347 14.54 25.53 25.04
C ASN A 347 13.62 25.86 23.85
N ASP A 348 14.07 26.73 22.95
CA ASP A 348 13.29 27.28 21.84
C ASP A 348 12.74 26.23 20.84
N THR A 349 13.19 24.97 20.89
CA THR A 349 12.73 23.88 20.00
C THR A 349 12.43 22.54 20.72
N LYS A 350 12.86 22.36 21.97
CA LYS A 350 12.82 21.06 22.66
C LYS A 350 12.34 21.20 24.10
N VAL A 351 11.42 20.32 24.50
CA VAL A 351 11.02 20.11 25.90
C VAL A 351 11.32 18.68 26.33
N VAL A 352 11.79 18.54 27.56
CA VAL A 352 12.26 17.29 28.17
C VAL A 352 11.72 17.16 29.59
N ARG A 353 11.24 15.97 29.94
CA ARG A 353 10.99 15.52 31.30
C ARG A 353 12.01 14.44 31.66
N GLU A 354 12.81 14.70 32.69
CA GLU A 354 13.97 13.91 33.06
C GLU A 354 13.81 13.29 34.46
N LEU A 355 14.28 12.06 34.65
CA LEU A 355 14.38 11.40 35.94
C LEU A 355 15.73 10.69 36.08
N GLU A 356 16.57 11.18 37.01
CA GLU A 356 17.78 10.50 37.48
C GLU A 356 17.40 9.44 38.53
N THR A 357 17.93 8.21 38.43
CA THR A 357 17.72 7.15 39.42
C THR A 357 18.84 6.11 39.40
N THR A 358 18.91 5.26 40.43
CA THR A 358 19.79 4.08 40.46
C THR A 358 18.93 2.83 40.41
N LEU A 359 19.17 1.95 39.43
CA LEU A 359 18.57 0.61 39.39
C LEU A 359 19.41 -0.32 40.27
N GLU A 360 18.82 -0.87 41.34
CA GLU A 360 19.44 -1.92 42.17
C GLU A 360 19.58 -3.23 41.34
N ALA A 361 20.63 -4.02 41.58
CA ALA A 361 20.89 -5.27 40.84
C ALA A 361 19.69 -6.24 40.91
N ASN A 362 19.25 -6.79 39.77
CA ASN A 362 18.05 -7.63 39.63
C ASN A 362 16.71 -6.92 39.96
N SER A 363 16.66 -5.59 39.95
CA SER A 363 15.40 -4.83 39.89
C SER A 363 14.94 -4.63 38.44
N GLN A 364 13.73 -4.12 38.23
CA GLN A 364 13.27 -3.65 36.93
C GLN A 364 12.63 -2.27 37.08
N LEU A 365 12.92 -1.36 36.17
CA LEU A 365 12.14 -0.15 35.96
C LEU A 365 11.11 -0.44 34.86
N ARG A 366 9.84 -0.15 35.15
CA ARG A 366 8.75 -0.11 34.17
C ARG A 366 8.22 1.31 34.09
N VAL A 367 7.92 1.76 32.88
CA VAL A 367 7.36 3.08 32.60
C VAL A 367 6.32 2.93 31.51
N HIS A 368 5.12 3.48 31.73
CA HIS A 368 4.09 3.59 30.71
C HIS A 368 3.94 5.06 30.34
N LYS A 369 4.30 5.38 29.09
CA LYS A 369 4.20 6.71 28.49
C LYS A 369 2.88 6.78 27.69
N TYR A 370 2.12 7.83 27.97
CA TYR A 370 0.80 8.12 27.42
C TYR A 370 0.91 9.41 26.60
N ILE A 371 0.56 9.34 25.31
CA ILE A 371 0.63 10.47 24.39
C ILE A 371 -0.77 10.80 23.86
N GLY A 372 -1.24 12.01 24.08
CA GLY A 372 -2.44 12.57 23.47
C GLY A 372 -2.06 13.43 22.28
N ILE A 373 -2.69 13.19 21.14
CA ILE A 373 -2.45 13.91 19.89
C ILE A 373 -3.80 14.38 19.36
N ILE A 374 -4.10 15.67 19.51
CA ILE A 374 -5.34 16.28 19.02
C ILE A 374 -5.02 17.31 17.97
N SER A 375 -5.81 17.33 16.90
CA SER A 375 -5.76 18.35 15.86
C SER A 375 -7.16 18.77 15.45
N THR A 376 -7.30 20.02 15.01
CA THR A 376 -8.49 20.59 14.36
C THR A 376 -9.03 19.75 13.21
N GLU A 377 -8.19 18.93 12.58
CA GLU A 377 -8.59 18.05 11.47
C GLU A 377 -9.42 16.83 11.93
N LEU A 378 -9.31 16.43 13.21
CA LEU A 378 -10.15 15.39 13.79
C LEU A 378 -11.58 15.89 14.03
N ASP A 379 -11.68 17.09 14.60
CA ASP A 379 -12.93 17.80 14.85
C ASP A 379 -12.62 19.31 14.94
N SER A 380 -13.15 20.08 13.98
CA SER A 380 -12.89 21.52 13.90
C SER A 380 -13.53 22.33 15.04
N SER A 381 -14.36 21.73 15.89
CA SER A 381 -14.90 22.36 17.09
C SER A 381 -13.92 22.40 18.26
N LEU A 382 -12.78 21.69 18.16
CA LEU A 382 -11.67 21.70 19.13
C LEU A 382 -10.68 22.88 18.94
N ALA A 383 -10.97 23.79 18.02
CA ALA A 383 -10.07 24.88 17.63
C ALA A 383 -9.80 25.85 18.80
N GLY A 384 -8.55 25.93 19.25
CA GLY A 384 -8.12 26.69 20.42
C GLY A 384 -8.32 25.97 21.77
N THR A 385 -8.61 24.67 21.78
CA THR A 385 -8.65 23.80 22.96
C THR A 385 -7.92 22.45 22.76
N GLU A 386 -7.10 22.35 21.71
CA GLU A 386 -6.42 21.13 21.28
C GLU A 386 -5.54 20.53 22.39
N LEU A 387 -4.75 21.39 23.05
CA LEU A 387 -3.87 21.03 24.17
C LEU A 387 -4.66 20.52 25.40
N ASP A 388 -5.75 21.19 25.76
CA ASP A 388 -6.60 20.76 26.88
C ASP A 388 -7.21 19.37 26.60
N HIS A 389 -7.68 19.12 25.37
CA HIS A 389 -8.21 17.81 24.98
C HIS A 389 -7.13 16.73 24.87
N ALA A 390 -5.93 17.05 24.38
CA ALA A 390 -4.80 16.12 24.38
C ALA A 390 -4.39 15.72 25.80
N LYS A 391 -4.35 16.68 26.73
CA LYS A 391 -4.11 16.46 28.15
C LYS A 391 -5.21 15.62 28.80
N ASP A 392 -6.48 15.96 28.60
CA ASP A 392 -7.62 15.22 29.17
C ASP A 392 -7.62 13.74 28.75
N ILE A 393 -7.26 13.45 27.50
CA ILE A 393 -7.13 12.06 27.00
C ILE A 393 -6.00 11.31 27.72
N VAL A 394 -4.84 11.95 27.92
CA VAL A 394 -3.71 11.36 28.65
C VAL A 394 -4.04 11.14 30.12
N LEU A 395 -4.63 12.13 30.81
CA LEU A 395 -5.05 11.98 32.19
C LEU A 395 -6.12 10.89 32.34
N HIS A 396 -7.13 10.87 31.46
CA HIS A 396 -8.14 9.81 31.47
C HIS A 396 -7.52 8.43 31.24
N ALA A 397 -6.63 8.28 30.26
CA ALA A 397 -5.93 7.03 29.98
C ALA A 397 -5.13 6.54 31.20
N LYS A 398 -4.39 7.42 31.89
CA LYS A 398 -3.71 7.09 33.15
C LYS A 398 -4.68 6.57 34.23
N THR A 399 -5.91 7.10 34.33
CA THR A 399 -6.93 6.55 35.26
C THR A 399 -7.53 5.21 34.84
N GLN A 400 -7.43 4.80 33.56
CA GLN A 400 -7.92 3.49 33.12
C GLN A 400 -6.94 2.35 33.42
N GLY A 401 -5.63 2.67 33.47
CA GLY A 401 -4.54 1.70 33.57
C GLY A 401 -4.17 1.08 32.22
N GLU A 402 -2.88 0.77 32.04
CA GLU A 402 -2.32 0.29 30.77
C GLU A 402 -2.97 -1.01 30.29
N GLU A 403 -3.01 -2.05 31.14
CA GLU A 403 -3.58 -3.37 30.83
C GLU A 403 -4.99 -3.27 30.22
N ARG A 404 -5.81 -2.37 30.76
CA ARG A 404 -7.19 -2.15 30.35
C ARG A 404 -7.27 -1.44 28.99
N LEU A 405 -6.38 -0.48 28.71
CA LEU A 405 -6.29 0.18 27.42
C LEU A 405 -5.86 -0.82 26.35
N TYR A 406 -4.80 -1.61 26.60
CA TYR A 406 -4.38 -2.66 25.68
C TYR A 406 -5.50 -3.68 25.41
N ALA A 407 -6.25 -4.11 26.42
CA ALA A 407 -7.40 -5.00 26.23
C ALA A 407 -8.55 -4.38 25.39
N ILE A 408 -8.75 -3.06 25.44
CA ILE A 408 -9.71 -2.34 24.58
C ILE A 408 -9.16 -2.20 23.15
N HIS A 409 -7.88 -1.86 23.00
CA HIS A 409 -7.16 -1.76 21.72
C HIS A 409 -7.17 -3.11 20.97
N ALA A 410 -6.80 -4.22 21.62
CA ALA A 410 -6.77 -5.55 21.01
C ALA A 410 -8.18 -6.01 20.58
N ARG A 411 -9.21 -5.71 21.38
CA ARG A 411 -10.61 -5.96 21.00
C ARG A 411 -11.08 -5.09 19.85
N ALA A 412 -10.59 -3.85 19.73
CA ALA A 412 -10.89 -3.00 18.57
C ALA A 412 -10.30 -3.59 17.28
N TRP A 413 -9.13 -4.21 17.34
CA TRP A 413 -8.54 -4.95 16.21
C TRP A 413 -9.27 -6.26 15.89
N GLU A 414 -9.67 -7.03 16.89
CA GLU A 414 -10.56 -8.19 16.71
C GLU A 414 -11.87 -7.79 15.99
N ASN A 415 -12.46 -6.66 16.39
CA ASN A 415 -13.62 -6.03 15.75
C ASN A 415 -13.34 -5.34 14.40
N GLN A 416 -12.08 -5.12 14.04
CA GLN A 416 -11.65 -4.58 12.74
C GLN A 416 -11.54 -5.70 11.70
N PHE A 417 -11.02 -6.87 12.08
CA PHE A 417 -10.93 -8.04 11.20
C PHE A 417 -12.22 -8.87 11.14
N GLN A 418 -12.97 -9.00 12.25
CA GLN A 418 -14.30 -9.63 12.30
C GLN A 418 -14.38 -11.03 11.65
N GLU A 419 -13.54 -11.99 12.06
CA GLU A 419 -13.46 -13.34 11.45
C GLU A 419 -13.06 -13.38 9.96
N THR A 420 -12.59 -12.26 9.41
CA THR A 420 -11.95 -12.23 8.09
C THR A 420 -10.58 -12.88 8.18
N ASP A 421 -10.33 -13.83 7.30
CA ASP A 421 -8.99 -14.39 7.08
C ASP A 421 -8.84 -14.85 5.64
N VAL A 422 -7.58 -14.89 5.18
CA VAL A 422 -7.17 -15.41 3.87
C VAL A 422 -6.17 -16.53 4.12
N ASN A 423 -6.33 -17.66 3.43
CA ASN A 423 -5.46 -18.82 3.54
C ASN A 423 -5.30 -19.55 2.20
N ILE A 424 -4.06 -19.74 1.77
CA ILE A 424 -3.65 -20.46 0.56
C ILE A 424 -2.75 -21.62 1.04
N PRO A 425 -3.29 -22.84 1.25
CA PRO A 425 -2.60 -23.88 2.02
C PRO A 425 -1.24 -24.31 1.47
N SER A 426 -1.06 -24.25 0.15
CA SER A 426 0.18 -24.57 -0.54
C SER A 426 1.22 -23.45 -0.53
N ASN A 427 0.85 -22.23 -0.13
CA ASN A 427 1.75 -21.07 -0.20
C ASN A 427 1.63 -20.15 1.04
N GLY A 428 2.56 -20.33 1.96
CA GLY A 428 2.67 -19.53 3.19
C GLY A 428 3.05 -18.07 2.94
N PHE A 429 3.78 -17.76 1.86
CA PHE A 429 4.15 -16.39 1.48
C PHE A 429 2.94 -15.60 0.97
N LEU A 430 2.16 -16.16 0.04
CA LEU A 430 0.92 -15.52 -0.45
C LEU A 430 -0.11 -15.36 0.69
N THR A 431 -0.17 -16.33 1.62
CA THR A 431 -1.00 -16.23 2.83
C THR A 431 -0.55 -15.10 3.77
N LEU A 432 0.77 -14.96 3.98
CA LEU A 432 1.34 -13.83 4.72
C LEU A 432 1.03 -12.51 4.04
N ALA A 433 1.35 -12.39 2.75
CA ALA A 433 1.11 -11.18 1.96
C ALA A 433 -0.34 -10.71 2.04
N ALA A 434 -1.32 -11.62 1.92
CA ALA A 434 -2.73 -11.25 2.00
C ALA A 434 -3.14 -10.68 3.37
N ARG A 435 -2.64 -11.28 4.45
CA ARG A 435 -2.86 -10.81 5.82
C ARG A 435 -2.15 -9.48 6.09
N ALA A 436 -0.92 -9.32 5.59
CA ALA A 436 -0.13 -8.10 5.71
C ALA A 436 -0.76 -6.94 4.90
N SER A 437 -1.16 -7.15 3.64
CA SER A 437 -1.86 -6.15 2.83
C SER A 437 -3.13 -5.65 3.51
N LEU A 438 -3.96 -6.56 4.02
CA LEU A 438 -5.18 -6.19 4.73
C LEU A 438 -4.87 -5.44 6.03
N PHE A 439 -3.88 -5.89 6.81
CA PHE A 439 -3.41 -5.17 8.00
C PHE A 439 -2.90 -3.76 7.67
N HIS A 440 -2.03 -3.60 6.67
CA HIS A 440 -1.41 -2.32 6.32
C HIS A 440 -2.43 -1.28 5.84
N ILE A 441 -3.46 -1.69 5.09
CA ILE A 441 -4.57 -0.79 4.75
C ILE A 441 -5.37 -0.45 6.02
N LEU A 442 -5.82 -1.46 6.78
CA LEU A 442 -6.67 -1.24 7.96
C LEU A 442 -5.96 -0.53 9.14
N SER A 443 -4.63 -0.54 9.17
CA SER A 443 -3.82 0.29 10.10
C SER A 443 -3.89 1.77 9.75
N ASN A 444 -3.96 2.12 8.47
CA ASN A 444 -3.95 3.50 7.98
C ASN A 444 -5.35 4.09 7.72
N THR A 445 -6.41 3.42 8.18
CA THR A 445 -7.80 3.84 7.92
C THR A 445 -8.72 3.74 9.12
N GLN A 446 -9.77 4.57 9.13
CA GLN A 446 -10.82 4.58 10.15
C GLN A 446 -12.09 3.89 9.62
N HIS A 447 -12.87 3.24 10.49
CA HIS A 447 -14.16 2.63 10.12
C HIS A 447 -15.23 3.68 9.71
N SER A 448 -15.10 4.91 10.19
CA SER A 448 -16.13 5.95 10.05
C SER A 448 -15.52 7.36 10.17
N SER A 449 -14.77 7.75 9.15
CA SER A 449 -14.37 9.14 8.94
C SER A 449 -15.25 9.80 7.87
N ALA A 450 -15.28 11.14 7.88
CA ALA A 450 -15.69 11.98 6.77
C ALA A 450 -14.52 12.92 6.44
N ASP A 451 -14.73 13.88 5.54
CA ASP A 451 -13.86 15.03 5.36
C ASP A 451 -12.35 14.69 5.19
N LEU A 452 -11.45 15.49 5.74
CA LEU A 452 -10.00 15.37 5.49
C LEU A 452 -9.32 14.20 6.22
N THR A 453 -9.90 13.68 7.30
CA THR A 453 -9.38 12.47 7.96
C THR A 453 -9.68 11.18 7.17
N SER A 454 -10.48 11.29 6.10
CA SER A 454 -10.70 10.21 5.14
C SER A 454 -9.67 10.19 3.99
N ALA A 455 -8.78 11.19 3.92
CA ALA A 455 -7.72 11.24 2.92
C ALA A 455 -6.68 10.13 3.17
N LEU A 456 -6.53 9.22 2.21
CA LEU A 456 -5.48 8.21 2.21
C LEU A 456 -4.57 8.42 0.99
N GLY A 457 -3.33 8.83 1.25
CA GLY A 457 -2.27 8.83 0.24
C GLY A 457 -1.61 7.45 0.13
N THR A 458 -0.83 7.26 -0.94
CA THR A 458 -0.26 5.96 -1.35
C THR A 458 0.57 5.25 -0.28
N SER A 459 1.12 5.99 0.70
CA SER A 459 1.99 5.46 1.77
C SER A 459 1.42 5.59 3.21
N GLY A 460 0.14 5.98 3.33
CA GLY A 460 -0.56 6.08 4.61
C GLY A 460 0.04 7.10 5.59
N LEU A 461 -0.07 6.80 6.89
CA LEU A 461 0.43 7.64 7.99
C LEU A 461 1.80 7.16 8.51
N SER A 462 2.65 6.67 7.60
CA SER A 462 3.97 6.08 7.95
C SER A 462 5.15 6.63 7.13
N SER A 463 4.86 7.54 6.19
CA SER A 463 5.79 8.11 5.21
C SER A 463 5.19 9.38 4.61
N ASP A 464 6.04 10.29 4.14
CA ASP A 464 5.67 11.43 3.30
C ASP A 464 6.03 11.25 1.82
N SER A 465 6.34 10.02 1.38
CA SER A 465 6.38 9.64 -0.03
C SER A 465 5.12 10.13 -0.77
N TYR A 466 5.30 10.61 -2.01
CA TYR A 466 4.26 11.29 -2.80
C TYR A 466 3.59 12.49 -2.09
N GLY A 467 4.26 13.09 -1.09
CA GLY A 467 3.71 14.17 -0.28
C GLY A 467 2.47 13.79 0.54
N GLY A 468 2.18 12.50 0.68
CA GLY A 468 0.93 12.01 1.28
C GLY A 468 -0.33 12.34 0.47
N MET A 469 -0.20 12.75 -0.80
CA MET A 469 -1.33 13.13 -1.65
C MET A 469 -2.21 11.93 -2.04
N VAL A 470 -3.49 12.19 -2.32
CA VAL A 470 -4.49 11.20 -2.75
C VAL A 470 -4.60 11.18 -4.28
N PHE A 471 -4.38 10.02 -4.86
CA PHE A 471 -4.40 9.72 -6.30
C PHE A 471 -5.57 8.78 -6.64
N TRP A 472 -5.72 8.39 -7.92
CA TRP A 472 -6.57 7.29 -8.36
C TRP A 472 -6.27 5.95 -7.64
N ASP A 473 -5.06 5.78 -7.10
CA ASP A 473 -4.63 4.76 -6.15
C ASP A 473 -5.70 4.39 -5.11
N THR A 474 -6.29 5.39 -4.45
CA THR A 474 -7.30 5.14 -3.42
C THR A 474 -8.62 4.67 -4.03
N ASP A 475 -8.99 5.16 -5.21
CA ASP A 475 -10.28 4.91 -5.87
C ASP A 475 -10.33 3.58 -6.65
N ILE A 476 -9.28 3.25 -7.42
CA ILE A 476 -9.19 2.00 -8.21
C ILE A 476 -8.48 0.88 -7.47
N TRP A 477 -7.50 1.17 -6.61
CA TRP A 477 -6.60 0.13 -6.09
C TRP A 477 -6.89 -0.25 -4.64
N ILE A 478 -7.03 0.73 -3.75
CA ILE A 478 -7.26 0.48 -2.32
C ILE A 478 -8.74 0.22 -2.02
N ILE A 479 -9.66 1.07 -2.48
CA ILE A 479 -11.12 0.91 -2.23
C ILE A 479 -11.62 -0.47 -2.69
N PRO A 480 -11.43 -0.92 -3.95
CA PRO A 480 -11.97 -2.20 -4.38
C PRO A 480 -11.22 -3.40 -3.78
N GLY A 481 -9.96 -3.22 -3.35
CA GLY A 481 -9.20 -4.23 -2.61
C GLY A 481 -9.69 -4.46 -1.18
N VAL A 482 -10.11 -3.40 -0.47
CA VAL A 482 -10.58 -3.48 0.93
C VAL A 482 -12.09 -3.70 1.07
N LEU A 483 -12.88 -3.28 0.06
CA LEU A 483 -14.34 -3.40 -0.01
C LEU A 483 -14.90 -4.81 0.33
N PRO A 484 -14.26 -5.94 -0.09
CA PRO A 484 -14.70 -7.29 0.26
C PRO A 484 -14.55 -7.66 1.74
N PHE A 485 -13.77 -6.89 2.51
CA PHE A 485 -13.39 -7.20 3.89
C PHE A 485 -14.00 -6.19 4.89
N ALA A 486 -13.80 -4.90 4.61
CA ALA A 486 -14.28 -3.77 5.41
C ALA A 486 -14.95 -2.71 4.50
N PRO A 487 -16.20 -2.94 4.04
CA PRO A 487 -16.93 -2.00 3.20
C PRO A 487 -17.17 -0.65 3.87
N GLU A 488 -17.18 -0.59 5.21
CA GLU A 488 -17.23 0.66 5.97
C GLU A 488 -15.97 1.51 5.78
N VAL A 489 -14.79 0.89 5.67
CA VAL A 489 -13.53 1.57 5.36
C VAL A 489 -13.51 2.05 3.92
N ALA A 490 -13.92 1.21 2.97
CA ALA A 490 -14.07 1.61 1.56
C ALA A 490 -15.02 2.82 1.40
N LYS A 491 -16.13 2.83 2.14
CA LYS A 491 -17.07 3.95 2.22
C LYS A 491 -16.46 5.20 2.84
N ALA A 492 -15.69 5.06 3.91
CA ALA A 492 -14.99 6.17 4.57
C ALA A 492 -14.01 6.83 3.61
N LEU A 493 -13.13 6.06 2.95
CA LEU A 493 -12.23 6.56 1.90
C LEU A 493 -12.99 7.31 0.79
N SER A 494 -14.11 6.78 0.32
CA SER A 494 -14.98 7.44 -0.66
C SER A 494 -15.59 8.77 -0.16
N GLN A 495 -15.69 9.02 1.15
CA GLN A 495 -16.13 10.33 1.67
C GLN A 495 -15.11 11.46 1.41
N TYR A 496 -13.82 11.17 1.26
CA TYR A 496 -12.83 12.21 0.91
C TYR A 496 -13.14 12.84 -0.45
N ARG A 497 -13.50 12.02 -1.45
CA ARG A 497 -13.95 12.50 -2.77
C ARG A 497 -15.30 13.21 -2.68
N ASN A 498 -16.24 12.69 -1.89
CA ASN A 498 -17.53 13.36 -1.62
C ASN A 498 -17.37 14.76 -0.98
N TYR A 499 -16.40 14.91 -0.08
CA TYR A 499 -16.04 16.19 0.55
C TYR A 499 -15.41 17.18 -0.46
N THR A 500 -14.42 16.73 -1.23
CA THR A 500 -13.76 17.54 -2.27
C THR A 500 -14.62 17.78 -3.51
N HIS A 501 -15.76 17.09 -3.67
CA HIS A 501 -16.66 17.19 -4.83
C HIS A 501 -17.12 18.62 -5.13
N GLY A 502 -17.37 19.44 -4.10
CA GLY A 502 -17.70 20.86 -4.27
C GLY A 502 -16.58 21.66 -4.94
N GLN A 503 -15.32 21.38 -4.60
CA GLN A 503 -14.15 21.98 -5.26
C GLN A 503 -13.94 21.39 -6.65
N ALA A 504 -14.24 20.10 -6.90
CA ALA A 504 -14.19 19.54 -8.25
C ALA A 504 -15.16 20.24 -9.22
N ILE A 505 -16.31 20.72 -8.74
CA ILE A 505 -17.25 21.55 -9.53
C ILE A 505 -16.71 22.98 -9.75
N GLU A 506 -15.96 23.54 -8.80
CA GLU A 506 -15.26 24.82 -8.96
C GLU A 506 -14.11 24.71 -9.99
N ASN A 507 -13.33 23.63 -9.91
CA ASN A 507 -12.26 23.29 -10.84
C ASN A 507 -12.77 23.21 -12.28
N ALA A 508 -13.81 22.42 -12.53
CA ALA A 508 -14.44 22.30 -13.85
C ALA A 508 -14.84 23.66 -14.43
N ARG A 509 -15.49 24.51 -13.61
CA ARG A 509 -15.94 25.84 -14.01
C ARG A 509 -14.78 26.81 -14.28
N LYS A 510 -13.66 26.68 -13.56
CA LYS A 510 -12.43 27.47 -13.78
C LYS A 510 -11.85 27.24 -15.19
N TYR A 511 -12.01 26.03 -15.74
CA TYR A 511 -11.62 25.69 -17.11
C TYR A 511 -12.76 25.81 -18.14
N GLY A 512 -13.92 26.36 -17.75
CA GLY A 512 -15.02 26.65 -18.66
C GLY A 512 -16.06 25.52 -18.84
N TYR A 513 -15.96 24.44 -18.07
CA TYR A 513 -16.96 23.37 -18.04
C TYR A 513 -18.08 23.73 -17.06
N ASP A 514 -19.25 24.06 -17.60
CA ASP A 514 -20.37 24.63 -16.85
C ASP A 514 -21.43 23.55 -16.51
N GLY A 515 -22.58 23.97 -15.98
CA GLY A 515 -23.78 23.12 -15.90
C GLY A 515 -23.77 22.02 -14.82
N GLY A 516 -22.82 22.07 -13.89
CA GLY A 516 -22.59 20.97 -12.94
C GLY A 516 -21.71 19.88 -13.53
N ALA A 517 -20.68 20.26 -14.29
CA ALA A 517 -19.49 19.43 -14.49
C ALA A 517 -18.66 19.34 -13.19
N ALA A 518 -17.94 18.24 -12.99
CA ALA A 518 -16.92 18.10 -11.95
C ALA A 518 -15.61 17.58 -12.56
N ALA A 519 -14.48 18.16 -12.14
CA ALA A 519 -13.14 17.80 -12.54
C ALA A 519 -12.24 17.71 -11.29
N TYR A 520 -11.90 16.49 -10.88
CA TYR A 520 -10.94 16.24 -9.79
C TYR A 520 -9.50 16.48 -10.28
N PRO A 521 -8.61 17.00 -9.41
CA PRO A 521 -7.18 17.06 -9.72
C PRO A 521 -6.57 15.68 -9.61
N TRP A 522 -5.52 15.43 -10.42
CA TRP A 522 -4.78 14.17 -10.43
C TRP A 522 -4.27 13.77 -9.04
N THR A 523 -3.52 14.67 -8.41
CA THR A 523 -3.16 14.59 -7.00
C THR A 523 -4.05 15.53 -6.19
N SER A 524 -4.46 15.08 -4.99
CA SER A 524 -5.39 15.83 -4.14
C SER A 524 -4.94 15.81 -2.67
N GLY A 525 -5.12 16.95 -1.98
CA GLY A 525 -4.78 17.10 -0.56
C GLY A 525 -5.84 17.89 0.21
N ARG A 526 -5.49 19.05 0.78
CA ARG A 526 -6.36 19.80 1.71
C ARG A 526 -7.65 20.34 1.08
N PHE A 527 -7.60 20.81 -0.16
CA PHE A 527 -8.77 21.44 -0.79
C PHE A 527 -9.30 20.70 -2.02
N GLY A 528 -8.48 19.87 -2.68
CA GLY A 528 -8.84 19.26 -3.97
C GLY A 528 -8.93 20.28 -5.12
N ASN A 529 -8.23 21.41 -5.03
CA ASN A 529 -8.08 22.37 -6.12
C ASN A 529 -7.01 21.90 -7.13
N CYS A 530 -7.10 22.37 -8.37
CA CYS A 530 -6.04 22.16 -9.35
C CYS A 530 -4.76 22.92 -8.95
N THR A 531 -3.63 22.24 -9.00
CA THR A 531 -2.30 22.65 -8.48
C THR A 531 -1.18 22.20 -9.44
N SER A 532 0.10 22.35 -9.08
CA SER A 532 1.20 21.96 -9.97
C SER A 532 1.42 20.45 -10.00
N ALA A 533 1.32 19.76 -8.86
CA ALA A 533 1.29 18.31 -8.79
C ALA A 533 -0.05 17.73 -9.27
N GLY A 534 -1.14 18.51 -9.19
CA GLY A 534 -2.51 18.06 -9.44
C GLY A 534 -3.22 18.89 -10.51
N PRO A 535 -2.89 18.75 -11.80
CA PRO A 535 -3.72 19.29 -12.87
C PRO A 535 -5.11 18.63 -12.88
N CYS A 536 -6.13 19.34 -13.38
CA CYS A 536 -7.49 18.81 -13.59
C CYS A 536 -7.87 18.66 -15.07
N VAL A 537 -7.00 19.13 -15.97
CA VAL A 537 -7.18 19.15 -17.43
C VAL A 537 -5.81 19.00 -18.10
N ASP A 538 -5.80 18.68 -19.39
CA ASP A 538 -4.61 18.54 -20.24
C ASP A 538 -3.62 17.46 -19.74
N TYR A 539 -4.13 16.45 -19.00
CA TYR A 539 -3.38 15.36 -18.36
C TYR A 539 -4.30 14.12 -18.11
N GLU A 540 -4.10 13.36 -17.03
CA GLU A 540 -4.83 12.13 -16.65
C GLU A 540 -6.30 12.40 -16.24
N TYR A 541 -7.19 12.55 -17.24
CA TYR A 541 -8.62 12.83 -17.02
C TYR A 541 -9.40 11.67 -16.39
N HIS A 542 -8.94 10.42 -16.51
CA HIS A 542 -9.69 9.22 -16.11
C HIS A 542 -10.03 9.15 -14.61
N ILE A 543 -9.31 9.88 -13.76
CA ILE A 543 -9.61 10.00 -12.32
C ILE A 543 -11.08 10.37 -12.02
N ASN A 544 -11.74 11.05 -12.96
CA ASN A 544 -13.17 11.40 -12.87
C ASN A 544 -14.11 10.19 -13.11
N VAL A 545 -13.69 9.21 -13.90
CA VAL A 545 -14.33 7.89 -14.03
C VAL A 545 -14.08 7.09 -12.75
N ASP A 546 -12.82 7.05 -12.30
CA ASP A 546 -12.34 6.24 -11.18
C ASP A 546 -13.09 6.53 -9.88
N VAL A 547 -13.16 7.81 -9.49
CA VAL A 547 -13.89 8.29 -8.30
C VAL A 547 -15.38 7.89 -8.34
N ALA A 548 -16.00 7.97 -9.51
CA ALA A 548 -17.41 7.59 -9.67
C ALA A 548 -17.59 6.07 -9.64
N PHE A 549 -16.62 5.29 -10.11
CA PHE A 549 -16.65 3.83 -10.14
C PHE A 549 -16.37 3.23 -8.77
N ALA A 550 -15.48 3.84 -7.98
CA ALA A 550 -15.27 3.50 -6.56
C ALA A 550 -16.58 3.59 -5.77
N SER A 551 -17.30 4.71 -5.88
CA SER A 551 -18.61 4.87 -5.23
C SER A 551 -19.68 3.91 -5.78
N TRP A 552 -19.66 3.62 -7.09
CA TRP A 552 -20.57 2.63 -7.69
C TRP A 552 -20.32 1.23 -7.14
N ALA A 553 -19.07 0.80 -7.02
CA ALA A 553 -18.70 -0.49 -6.45
C ALA A 553 -19.20 -0.62 -4.99
N ILE A 554 -19.06 0.44 -4.19
CA ILE A 554 -19.58 0.51 -2.81
C ILE A 554 -21.12 0.35 -2.77
N TYR A 555 -21.86 1.00 -3.68
CA TYR A 555 -23.31 0.76 -3.83
C TYR A 555 -23.60 -0.70 -4.22
N LEU A 556 -22.91 -1.27 -5.22
CA LEU A 556 -23.13 -2.66 -5.63
C LEU A 556 -22.86 -3.65 -4.49
N ALA A 557 -21.81 -3.41 -3.69
CA ALA A 557 -21.40 -4.28 -2.60
C ALA A 557 -22.38 -4.31 -1.42
N GLY A 558 -23.13 -3.23 -1.14
CA GLY A 558 -24.18 -3.29 -0.10
C GLY A 558 -24.81 -1.99 0.37
N GLU A 559 -24.34 -0.82 -0.08
CA GLU A 559 -24.83 0.46 0.45
C GLU A 559 -26.28 0.81 0.06
N SER A 560 -26.82 1.84 0.72
CA SER A 560 -28.25 2.18 0.65
C SER A 560 -28.65 2.87 -0.67
N GLU A 561 -29.96 2.90 -0.96
CA GLU A 561 -30.53 3.73 -2.03
C GLU A 561 -30.31 5.24 -1.77
N GLU A 562 -30.06 5.63 -0.51
CA GLU A 562 -29.72 7.01 -0.13
C GLU A 562 -28.26 7.32 -0.47
N TYR A 563 -27.32 6.39 -0.23
CA TYR A 563 -25.92 6.54 -0.69
C TYR A 563 -25.86 6.61 -2.22
N LEU A 564 -26.62 5.79 -2.94
CA LEU A 564 -26.77 5.92 -4.40
C LEU A 564 -27.29 7.31 -4.79
N ARG A 565 -28.34 7.80 -4.11
CA ARG A 565 -29.01 9.08 -4.45
C ARG A 565 -28.20 10.32 -4.11
N TYR A 566 -27.46 10.32 -3.00
CA TYR A 566 -26.85 11.52 -2.40
C TYR A 566 -25.31 11.51 -2.41
N THR A 567 -24.66 10.38 -2.76
CA THR A 567 -23.20 10.32 -2.95
C THR A 567 -22.87 9.83 -4.35
N THR A 568 -23.26 8.60 -4.73
CA THR A 568 -22.84 8.01 -6.01
C THR A 568 -23.44 8.73 -7.24
N TRP A 569 -24.70 9.16 -7.16
CA TRP A 569 -25.38 9.83 -8.28
C TRP A 569 -24.78 11.22 -8.61
N PRO A 570 -24.54 12.13 -7.65
CA PRO A 570 -23.78 13.36 -7.92
C PRO A 570 -22.45 13.11 -8.62
N LEU A 571 -21.63 12.17 -8.12
CA LEU A 571 -20.34 11.81 -8.71
C LEU A 571 -20.48 11.32 -10.16
N LEU A 572 -21.38 10.37 -10.42
CA LEU A 572 -21.66 9.87 -11.78
C LEU A 572 -22.18 10.97 -12.70
N ARG A 573 -23.14 11.78 -12.23
CA ARG A 573 -23.82 12.84 -13.00
C ARG A 573 -22.86 13.93 -13.41
N ASP A 574 -21.99 14.37 -12.51
CA ASP A 574 -21.18 15.56 -12.73
C ASP A 574 -19.88 15.24 -13.46
N ALA A 575 -19.32 14.04 -13.28
CA ALA A 575 -18.29 13.51 -14.18
C ALA A 575 -18.86 13.28 -15.60
N ALA A 576 -20.08 12.73 -15.72
CA ALA A 576 -20.75 12.58 -17.02
C ALA A 576 -21.05 13.92 -17.70
N ASN A 577 -21.43 14.96 -16.93
CA ASN A 577 -21.60 16.33 -17.45
C ASN A 577 -20.28 16.94 -17.91
N PHE A 578 -19.18 16.73 -17.17
CA PHE A 578 -17.83 17.14 -17.56
C PHE A 578 -17.42 16.50 -18.89
N PHE A 579 -17.42 15.17 -18.98
CA PHE A 579 -17.02 14.48 -20.19
C PHE A 579 -17.93 14.80 -21.38
N SER A 580 -19.23 15.05 -21.17
CA SER A 580 -20.15 15.48 -22.24
C SER A 580 -19.85 16.87 -22.83
N GLN A 581 -18.98 17.66 -22.19
CA GLN A 581 -18.49 18.95 -22.67
C GLN A 581 -17.02 18.89 -23.13
N TYR A 582 -16.25 17.89 -22.70
CA TYR A 582 -14.86 17.66 -23.12
C TYR A 582 -14.73 16.91 -24.45
N VAL A 583 -15.59 15.92 -24.75
CA VAL A 583 -15.49 15.14 -26.00
C VAL A 583 -15.97 15.93 -27.23
N GLU A 584 -15.17 15.93 -28.30
CA GLU A 584 -15.55 16.57 -29.57
C GLU A 584 -16.10 15.55 -30.58
N PHE A 585 -17.02 15.94 -31.47
CA PHE A 585 -17.54 15.05 -32.51
C PHE A 585 -16.76 15.16 -33.83
N ASN A 586 -15.92 14.15 -34.12
CA ASN A 586 -15.16 14.08 -35.36
C ASN A 586 -16.04 13.63 -36.53
N GLN A 587 -16.34 14.58 -37.43
CA GLN A 587 -17.21 14.35 -38.60
C GLN A 587 -16.64 13.35 -39.62
N THR A 588 -15.32 13.12 -39.64
CA THR A 588 -14.67 12.17 -40.57
C THR A 588 -14.75 10.74 -40.05
N LEU A 589 -14.62 10.54 -38.73
CA LEU A 589 -14.76 9.23 -38.09
C LEU A 589 -16.24 8.87 -37.78
N GLY A 590 -17.12 9.86 -37.68
CA GLY A 590 -18.50 9.68 -37.20
C GLY A 590 -18.59 9.36 -35.71
N LYS A 591 -17.53 9.67 -34.95
CA LYS A 591 -17.32 9.29 -33.55
C LYS A 591 -16.95 10.51 -32.72
N TYR A 592 -17.22 10.41 -31.41
CA TYR A 592 -16.65 11.33 -30.43
C TYR A 592 -15.18 10.98 -30.19
N VAL A 593 -14.35 12.00 -29.99
CA VAL A 593 -12.89 11.91 -29.81
C VAL A 593 -12.45 12.74 -28.60
N THR A 594 -11.26 12.44 -28.11
CA THR A 594 -10.59 13.14 -27.00
C THR A 594 -9.19 13.56 -27.42
N HIS A 595 -8.71 14.64 -26.82
CA HIS A 595 -7.50 15.35 -27.24
C HIS A 595 -6.66 15.78 -26.05
N ASN A 596 -5.33 15.79 -26.23
CA ASN A 596 -4.35 16.27 -25.25
C ASN A 596 -4.56 15.69 -23.84
N LEU A 597 -4.50 14.37 -23.71
CA LEU A 597 -4.61 13.68 -22.42
C LEU A 597 -3.34 12.89 -22.10
N THR A 598 -3.29 12.37 -20.88
CA THR A 598 -2.50 11.19 -20.53
C THR A 598 -3.49 10.09 -20.14
N ASP A 599 -3.16 8.85 -20.47
CA ASP A 599 -3.87 7.64 -20.03
C ASP A 599 -2.91 6.85 -19.10
N PRO A 600 -3.32 5.77 -18.43
CA PRO A 600 -2.53 5.11 -17.39
C PRO A 600 -1.08 4.77 -17.76
N ASP A 601 -0.72 4.56 -19.03
CA ASP A 601 0.68 4.65 -19.44
C ASP A 601 1.22 6.10 -19.42
N GLU A 602 1.65 6.57 -18.25
CA GLU A 602 2.24 7.92 -18.06
C GLU A 602 3.50 8.19 -18.91
N TYR A 603 4.10 7.17 -19.55
CA TYR A 603 5.16 7.39 -20.56
C TYR A 603 4.61 8.01 -21.86
N ALA A 604 3.30 8.00 -22.08
CA ALA A 604 2.58 8.51 -23.25
C ALA A 604 1.71 9.75 -22.93
N ASN A 605 2.35 10.85 -22.50
CA ASN A 605 1.68 12.13 -22.22
C ASN A 605 1.39 12.95 -23.51
N HIS A 606 0.38 13.83 -23.44
CA HIS A 606 -0.12 14.72 -24.50
C HIS A 606 -0.60 13.98 -25.77
N VAL A 607 -1.26 12.85 -25.57
CA VAL A 607 -1.79 11.99 -26.64
C VAL A 607 -3.27 12.24 -26.94
N ASP A 608 -3.71 11.73 -28.09
CA ASP A 608 -5.09 11.83 -28.60
C ASP A 608 -5.78 10.46 -28.49
N ASN A 609 -7.05 10.44 -28.07
CA ASN A 609 -7.89 9.24 -28.00
C ASN A 609 -7.34 8.09 -27.13
N GLY A 610 -6.96 8.40 -25.89
CA GLY A 610 -6.64 7.39 -24.87
C GLY A 610 -7.73 6.32 -24.76
N ALA A 611 -7.37 5.04 -24.87
CA ALA A 611 -8.31 3.93 -24.87
C ALA A 611 -8.95 3.66 -23.50
N PHE A 612 -8.21 3.81 -22.40
CA PHE A 612 -8.74 3.68 -21.05
C PHE A 612 -9.68 4.84 -20.71
N THR A 613 -9.26 6.09 -20.94
CA THR A 613 -10.16 7.25 -20.79
C THR A 613 -11.40 7.11 -21.66
N ASN A 614 -11.27 6.69 -22.94
CA ASN A 614 -12.42 6.67 -23.85
C ASN A 614 -13.41 5.53 -23.56
N ASP A 615 -12.96 4.30 -23.25
CA ASP A 615 -13.90 3.27 -22.77
C ASP A 615 -14.50 3.70 -21.41
N GLY A 616 -13.68 4.25 -20.52
CA GLY A 616 -14.10 4.78 -19.21
C GLY A 616 -15.25 5.79 -19.31
N ILE A 617 -15.15 6.74 -20.25
CA ILE A 617 -16.23 7.69 -20.57
C ILE A 617 -17.51 6.96 -21.01
N ASP A 618 -17.42 5.95 -21.88
CA ASP A 618 -18.61 5.22 -22.35
C ASP A 618 -19.29 4.46 -21.20
N LYS A 619 -18.51 3.69 -20.43
CA LYS A 619 -18.99 2.93 -19.27
C LYS A 619 -19.53 3.86 -18.18
N LEU A 620 -18.95 5.05 -17.99
CA LEU A 620 -19.43 6.10 -17.09
C LEU A 620 -20.79 6.65 -17.53
N LEU A 621 -20.93 7.06 -18.79
CA LEU A 621 -22.19 7.55 -19.35
C LEU A 621 -23.28 6.47 -19.26
N LYS A 622 -22.94 5.21 -19.55
CA LYS A 622 -23.83 4.06 -19.38
C LYS A 622 -24.30 3.90 -17.93
N LYS A 623 -23.39 3.97 -16.94
CA LYS A 623 -23.72 3.87 -15.51
C LYS A 623 -24.55 5.07 -15.04
N ALA A 624 -24.25 6.29 -15.48
CA ALA A 624 -25.05 7.48 -15.20
C ALA A 624 -26.48 7.35 -15.76
N ILE A 625 -26.65 6.86 -17.00
CA ILE A 625 -27.96 6.58 -17.61
C ILE A 625 -28.73 5.50 -16.82
N ILE A 626 -28.06 4.46 -16.33
CA ILE A 626 -28.66 3.39 -15.50
C ILE A 626 -29.09 3.93 -14.13
N ALA A 627 -28.24 4.73 -13.48
CA ALA A 627 -28.52 5.38 -12.20
C ALA A 627 -29.71 6.35 -12.30
N ALA A 628 -29.72 7.22 -13.32
CA ALA A 628 -30.78 8.17 -13.58
C ALA A 628 -32.14 7.47 -13.73
N LYS A 629 -32.22 6.42 -14.57
CA LYS A 629 -33.44 5.61 -14.74
C LYS A 629 -33.90 4.96 -13.44
N HIS A 630 -32.98 4.39 -12.68
CA HIS A 630 -33.24 3.72 -11.40
C HIS A 630 -33.80 4.66 -10.32
N LEU A 631 -33.27 5.88 -10.27
CA LEU A 631 -33.62 6.94 -9.33
C LEU A 631 -34.81 7.79 -9.80
N LYS A 632 -35.14 7.75 -11.10
CA LYS A 632 -36.12 8.60 -11.82
C LYS A 632 -35.69 10.07 -11.97
N GLU A 633 -34.41 10.27 -12.18
CA GLU A 633 -33.79 11.57 -12.48
C GLU A 633 -33.86 11.88 -13.98
N GLU A 634 -33.59 13.14 -14.35
CA GLU A 634 -33.46 13.53 -15.75
C GLU A 634 -32.15 13.00 -16.36
N ILE A 635 -32.18 12.66 -17.65
CA ILE A 635 -31.03 12.17 -18.42
C ILE A 635 -30.63 13.28 -19.38
N ASN A 636 -29.39 13.76 -19.29
CA ASN A 636 -28.84 14.73 -20.23
C ASN A 636 -28.86 14.12 -21.66
N PRO A 637 -29.52 14.76 -22.65
CA PRO A 637 -29.63 14.21 -24.00
C PRO A 637 -28.29 14.01 -24.73
N GLU A 638 -27.22 14.70 -24.33
CA GLU A 638 -25.90 14.54 -24.95
C GLU A 638 -25.25 13.19 -24.56
N TRP A 639 -25.47 12.71 -23.33
CA TRP A 639 -25.01 11.38 -22.89
C TRP A 639 -25.52 10.27 -23.81
N LEU A 640 -26.77 10.40 -24.27
CA LEU A 640 -27.44 9.45 -25.18
C LEU A 640 -26.94 9.51 -26.64
N LYS A 641 -26.11 10.50 -27.00
CA LYS A 641 -25.43 10.58 -28.31
C LYS A 641 -24.00 10.06 -28.24
N ILE A 642 -23.32 10.28 -27.10
CA ILE A 642 -21.92 9.92 -26.90
C ILE A 642 -21.78 8.43 -26.56
N GLN A 643 -22.65 7.89 -25.70
CA GLN A 643 -22.61 6.49 -25.29
C GLN A 643 -22.88 5.55 -26.48
N GLY A 644 -22.02 4.55 -26.64
CA GLY A 644 -21.91 3.69 -27.82
C GLY A 644 -21.17 4.33 -29.01
N ASN A 645 -20.72 5.59 -28.89
CA ASN A 645 -20.23 6.36 -30.04
C ASN A 645 -18.94 7.17 -29.82
N ILE A 646 -18.17 6.90 -28.77
CA ILE A 646 -16.77 7.36 -28.66
C ILE A 646 -15.81 6.50 -29.50
N HIS A 647 -14.62 7.02 -29.80
CA HIS A 647 -13.57 6.33 -30.54
C HIS A 647 -12.54 5.69 -29.60
N VAL A 648 -12.42 4.37 -29.68
CA VAL A 648 -11.26 3.63 -29.14
C VAL A 648 -10.36 3.26 -30.34
N PRO A 649 -9.07 3.64 -30.35
CA PRO A 649 -8.17 3.44 -31.48
C PRO A 649 -7.73 1.97 -31.62
N LYS A 650 -7.50 1.51 -32.85
CA LYS A 650 -7.10 0.13 -33.17
C LYS A 650 -6.12 0.02 -34.32
N SER A 651 -5.23 -0.96 -34.21
CA SER A 651 -4.30 -1.38 -35.27
C SER A 651 -5.00 -2.11 -36.42
N LEU A 652 -4.29 -2.28 -37.54
CA LEU A 652 -4.75 -3.10 -38.68
C LEU A 652 -5.00 -4.57 -38.31
N HIS A 653 -4.28 -5.09 -37.32
CA HIS A 653 -4.43 -6.47 -36.79
C HIS A 653 -5.49 -6.58 -35.69
N ASN A 654 -6.25 -5.50 -35.46
CA ASN A 654 -7.32 -5.44 -34.46
C ASN A 654 -6.81 -5.73 -33.04
N ILE A 655 -5.57 -5.33 -32.72
CA ILE A 655 -5.12 -5.01 -31.36
C ILE A 655 -5.62 -3.59 -31.04
N THR A 656 -6.19 -3.40 -29.85
CA THR A 656 -6.56 -2.09 -29.31
C THR A 656 -5.29 -1.29 -29.01
N LEU A 657 -5.22 -0.04 -29.47
CA LEU A 657 -4.08 0.85 -29.20
C LEU A 657 -4.32 1.60 -27.89
N GLU A 658 -3.27 1.98 -27.16
CA GLU A 658 -3.39 2.89 -26.01
C GLU A 658 -3.85 4.28 -26.45
N TYR A 659 -3.35 4.77 -27.59
CA TYR A 659 -3.70 6.08 -28.14
C TYR A 659 -3.64 6.12 -29.67
N SER A 660 -4.24 7.15 -30.28
CA SER A 660 -4.22 7.36 -31.73
C SER A 660 -2.80 7.62 -32.24
N GLY A 661 -2.30 6.71 -33.08
CA GLY A 661 -0.96 6.81 -33.69
C GLY A 661 0.14 6.03 -32.95
N MET A 662 -0.19 5.36 -31.85
CA MET A 662 0.67 4.38 -31.19
C MET A 662 1.21 3.33 -32.19
N ASN A 663 2.50 3.02 -32.10
CA ASN A 663 3.20 2.01 -32.90
C ASN A 663 3.77 0.89 -31.99
N SER A 664 4.45 -0.12 -32.55
CA SER A 664 5.02 -1.20 -31.74
C SER A 664 6.41 -0.93 -31.15
N SER A 665 6.93 0.31 -31.19
CA SER A 665 8.19 0.66 -30.51
C SER A 665 8.01 1.08 -29.04
N VAL A 666 6.77 1.18 -28.54
CA VAL A 666 6.49 1.55 -27.14
C VAL A 666 7.03 0.52 -26.14
N SER A 667 7.33 1.03 -24.94
CA SER A 667 7.46 0.32 -23.67
C SER A 667 6.57 1.05 -22.67
N ILE A 668 5.84 0.31 -21.85
CA ILE A 668 4.66 0.80 -21.12
C ILE A 668 4.93 0.77 -19.62
N LYS A 669 4.65 1.87 -18.91
CA LYS A 669 4.88 2.00 -17.48
C LYS A 669 4.09 0.97 -16.68
N GLN A 670 2.78 0.90 -16.92
CA GLN A 670 1.83 0.14 -16.11
C GLN A 670 0.60 -0.33 -16.91
N ALA A 671 -0.27 -1.12 -16.29
CA ALA A 671 -1.43 -1.68 -16.97
C ALA A 671 -2.38 -0.58 -17.48
N ASP A 672 -2.49 -0.43 -18.81
CA ASP A 672 -3.38 0.52 -19.48
C ASP A 672 -4.54 -0.21 -20.19
N VAL A 673 -4.38 -0.65 -21.45
CA VAL A 673 -5.47 -1.26 -22.25
C VAL A 673 -6.03 -2.53 -21.60
N VAL A 674 -5.28 -3.22 -20.75
CA VAL A 674 -5.77 -4.38 -19.99
C VAL A 674 -6.83 -3.97 -18.95
N LEU A 675 -6.82 -2.71 -18.50
CA LEU A 675 -7.83 -2.16 -17.58
C LEU A 675 -9.25 -2.09 -18.19
N LEU A 676 -9.38 -2.13 -19.51
CA LEU A 676 -10.69 -2.28 -20.17
C LEU A 676 -11.39 -3.58 -19.73
N THR A 677 -10.63 -4.64 -19.43
CA THR A 677 -11.17 -5.92 -18.93
C THR A 677 -11.55 -5.85 -17.44
N PHE A 678 -10.73 -5.16 -16.65
CA PHE A 678 -10.97 -4.87 -15.23
C PHE A 678 -10.28 -3.54 -14.88
N PRO A 679 -10.97 -2.51 -14.34
CA PRO A 679 -12.32 -2.55 -13.80
C PRO A 679 -13.43 -2.11 -14.78
N LEU A 680 -13.11 -1.63 -15.99
CA LEU A 680 -14.07 -0.89 -16.82
C LEU A 680 -15.23 -1.73 -17.37
N ASP A 681 -14.97 -2.78 -18.17
CA ASP A 681 -16.05 -3.61 -18.74
C ASP A 681 -16.60 -4.63 -17.74
N TYR A 682 -17.15 -4.09 -16.65
CA TYR A 682 -17.66 -4.88 -15.55
C TYR A 682 -19.06 -5.48 -15.78
N SER A 683 -19.62 -5.30 -16.97
CA SER A 683 -21.01 -5.65 -17.30
C SER A 683 -21.15 -6.94 -18.16
N ASP A 684 -22.23 -7.04 -18.93
CA ASP A 684 -22.59 -8.20 -19.76
C ASP A 684 -22.05 -8.12 -21.20
N GLU A 685 -21.09 -7.22 -21.48
CA GLU A 685 -20.58 -6.95 -22.84
C GLU A 685 -19.48 -7.92 -23.30
N LEU A 686 -18.72 -8.50 -22.37
CA LEU A 686 -17.85 -9.68 -22.58
C LEU A 686 -18.63 -11.00 -22.88
N LYS A 687 -19.85 -10.90 -23.43
CA LYS A 687 -20.67 -12.03 -23.91
C LYS A 687 -20.61 -12.24 -25.42
N ASP A 688 -20.09 -11.30 -26.21
CA ASP A 688 -19.69 -11.58 -27.59
C ASP A 688 -18.31 -12.25 -27.58
N GLU A 689 -18.17 -13.40 -28.24
CA GLU A 689 -16.89 -14.07 -28.49
C GLU A 689 -15.87 -13.11 -29.11
N ARG A 690 -16.32 -12.13 -29.91
CA ARG A 690 -15.47 -11.09 -30.49
C ARG A 690 -14.85 -10.17 -29.44
N SER A 691 -15.57 -9.88 -28.35
CA SER A 691 -15.09 -9.02 -27.26
C SER A 691 -14.08 -9.77 -26.37
N MET A 692 -14.37 -11.05 -26.07
CA MET A 692 -13.42 -11.94 -25.39
C MET A 692 -12.15 -12.16 -26.24
N THR A 693 -12.29 -12.40 -27.55
CA THR A 693 -11.16 -12.58 -28.48
C THR A 693 -10.34 -11.30 -28.61
N GLN A 694 -10.98 -10.14 -28.64
CA GLN A 694 -10.31 -8.84 -28.62
C GLN A 694 -9.43 -8.70 -27.37
N SER A 695 -10.07 -8.79 -26.20
CA SER A 695 -9.42 -8.61 -24.90
C SER A 695 -8.29 -9.62 -24.67
N THR A 696 -8.41 -10.84 -25.20
CA THR A 696 -7.37 -11.88 -25.14
C THR A 696 -6.15 -11.53 -26.00
N ARG A 697 -6.35 -11.02 -27.23
CA ARG A 697 -5.23 -10.55 -28.07
C ARG A 697 -4.54 -9.33 -27.47
N ASP A 698 -5.32 -8.42 -26.91
CA ASP A 698 -4.80 -7.22 -26.25
C ASP A 698 -3.97 -7.65 -25.03
N LEU A 699 -4.51 -8.49 -24.14
CA LEU A 699 -3.77 -9.09 -23.02
C LEU A 699 -2.43 -9.71 -23.48
N TYR A 700 -2.42 -10.55 -24.53
CA TYR A 700 -1.20 -11.15 -25.06
C TYR A 700 -0.19 -10.14 -25.62
N TYR A 701 -0.65 -9.08 -26.29
CA TYR A 701 0.24 -8.04 -26.80
C TYR A 701 0.85 -7.22 -25.65
N TYR A 702 0.01 -6.76 -24.73
CA TYR A 702 0.42 -5.94 -23.59
C TYR A 702 1.27 -6.69 -22.56
N SER A 703 1.14 -8.02 -22.48
CA SER A 703 2.01 -8.90 -21.67
C SER A 703 3.49 -8.80 -22.06
N LEU A 704 3.78 -8.56 -23.34
CA LEU A 704 5.14 -8.44 -23.89
C LEU A 704 5.64 -6.98 -23.96
N LYS A 705 4.95 -6.03 -23.32
CA LYS A 705 5.19 -4.58 -23.47
C LYS A 705 5.33 -3.78 -22.18
N GLN A 706 5.01 -4.37 -21.03
CA GLN A 706 5.26 -3.75 -19.73
C GLN A 706 6.77 -3.54 -19.51
N ALA A 707 7.14 -2.43 -18.88
CA ALA A 707 8.52 -2.16 -18.48
C ALA A 707 8.95 -3.08 -17.31
N ASP A 708 10.19 -3.58 -17.35
CA ASP A 708 10.74 -4.49 -16.32
C ASP A 708 10.75 -3.89 -14.89
N ILE A 709 10.62 -2.57 -14.80
CA ILE A 709 10.73 -1.73 -13.59
C ILE A 709 9.40 -1.00 -13.26
N GLY A 710 8.30 -1.37 -13.92
CA GLY A 710 6.97 -0.78 -13.71
C GLY A 710 6.43 -0.98 -12.29
N PRO A 711 5.46 -0.17 -11.84
CA PRO A 711 4.96 -0.23 -10.47
C PRO A 711 4.08 -1.44 -10.20
N ALA A 712 4.04 -1.84 -8.93
CA ALA A 712 3.39 -3.02 -8.37
C ALA A 712 1.88 -3.16 -8.68
N MET A 713 1.21 -2.09 -9.09
CA MET A 713 -0.20 -2.10 -9.50
C MET A 713 -0.46 -2.82 -10.83
N THR A 714 0.56 -3.03 -11.67
CA THR A 714 0.42 -3.61 -13.01
C THR A 714 -0.13 -5.05 -13.01
N PHE A 715 0.63 -6.01 -12.48
CA PHE A 715 0.31 -7.44 -12.61
C PHE A 715 -0.93 -7.96 -11.86
N PRO A 716 -1.48 -7.32 -10.79
CA PRO A 716 -2.82 -7.61 -10.29
C PRO A 716 -3.89 -7.70 -11.39
N ILE A 717 -3.89 -6.76 -12.34
CA ILE A 717 -4.91 -6.68 -13.39
C ILE A 717 -4.70 -7.77 -14.42
N PHE A 718 -3.44 -8.05 -14.79
CA PHE A 718 -3.10 -9.20 -15.63
C PHE A 718 -3.55 -10.53 -15.00
N SER A 719 -3.45 -10.70 -13.68
CA SER A 719 -3.97 -11.88 -12.96
C SER A 719 -5.49 -12.00 -13.10
N ILE A 720 -6.23 -10.91 -12.88
CA ILE A 720 -7.70 -10.90 -12.97
C ILE A 720 -8.18 -11.12 -14.41
N ALA A 721 -7.59 -10.40 -15.37
CA ALA A 721 -7.91 -10.49 -16.79
C ALA A 721 -7.60 -11.90 -17.32
N SER A 722 -6.41 -12.45 -17.05
CA SER A 722 -6.06 -13.81 -17.51
C SER A 722 -6.94 -14.89 -16.89
N ALA A 723 -7.28 -14.81 -15.60
CA ALA A 723 -8.21 -15.75 -14.96
C ALA A 723 -9.59 -15.77 -15.64
N ARG A 724 -10.05 -14.62 -16.15
CA ARG A 724 -11.34 -14.47 -16.84
C ARG A 724 -11.28 -14.80 -18.34
N LEU A 725 -10.20 -14.44 -19.03
CA LEU A 725 -10.08 -14.48 -20.49
C LEU A 725 -9.46 -15.78 -21.02
N LEU A 726 -8.48 -16.35 -20.32
CA LEU A 726 -7.71 -17.48 -20.83
C LEU A 726 -8.42 -18.81 -20.54
N ASN A 727 -8.23 -19.75 -21.47
CA ASN A 727 -8.80 -21.10 -21.42
C ASN A 727 -7.74 -22.21 -21.34
N SER A 728 -6.44 -21.86 -21.34
CA SER A 728 -5.32 -22.81 -21.19
C SER A 728 -4.38 -22.39 -20.07
N GLY A 729 -3.61 -23.35 -19.54
CA GLY A 729 -2.54 -23.09 -18.57
C GLY A 729 -3.01 -22.55 -17.21
N CYS A 730 -2.16 -21.72 -16.61
CA CYS A 730 -2.30 -21.18 -15.26
C CYS A 730 -1.66 -19.79 -15.07
N SER A 731 -1.29 -19.06 -16.13
CA SER A 731 -0.55 -17.78 -16.03
C SER A 731 -1.19 -16.71 -15.15
N SER A 732 -2.48 -16.81 -14.81
CA SER A 732 -3.13 -15.99 -13.76
C SER A 732 -2.48 -16.14 -12.38
N GLN A 733 -1.95 -17.32 -12.07
CA GLN A 733 -1.18 -17.61 -10.85
C GLN A 733 0.26 -17.11 -10.97
N SER A 734 0.84 -17.04 -12.17
CA SER A 734 2.12 -16.36 -12.38
C SER A 734 1.98 -14.86 -12.23
N TYR A 735 0.93 -14.25 -12.78
CA TYR A 735 0.63 -12.83 -12.56
C TYR A 735 0.29 -12.52 -11.10
N LEU A 736 -0.32 -13.46 -10.37
CA LEU A 736 -0.47 -13.37 -8.90
C LEU A 736 0.88 -13.41 -8.17
N LEU A 737 1.89 -14.11 -8.69
CA LEU A 737 3.25 -14.10 -8.13
C LEU A 737 3.99 -12.81 -8.54
N LYS A 738 3.89 -12.38 -9.80
CA LYS A 738 4.48 -11.11 -10.27
C LYS A 738 3.92 -9.90 -9.52
N SER A 739 2.65 -9.91 -9.10
CA SER A 739 2.02 -8.79 -8.38
C SER A 739 2.48 -8.59 -6.92
N VAL A 740 3.31 -9.48 -6.38
CA VAL A 740 3.62 -9.51 -4.94
C VAL A 740 5.07 -9.86 -4.63
N LEU A 741 5.64 -10.84 -5.33
CA LEU A 741 6.97 -11.36 -5.00
C LEU A 741 8.11 -10.35 -5.26
N PRO A 742 8.14 -9.60 -6.39
CA PRO A 742 9.16 -8.59 -6.62
C PRO A 742 9.05 -7.36 -5.71
N TYR A 743 7.88 -7.13 -5.11
CA TYR A 743 7.52 -5.84 -4.51
C TYR A 743 7.51 -5.85 -2.97
N ILE A 744 7.27 -6.99 -2.32
CA ILE A 744 7.36 -7.06 -0.85
C ILE A 744 8.83 -6.94 -0.38
N ARG A 745 9.03 -6.29 0.77
CA ARG A 745 10.29 -6.21 1.52
C ARG A 745 10.16 -6.89 2.89
N ALA A 746 11.21 -7.59 3.28
CA ALA A 746 11.38 -8.16 4.62
C ALA A 746 11.84 -7.05 5.60
N PRO A 747 11.59 -7.19 6.92
CA PRO A 747 10.90 -8.28 7.62
C PRO A 747 9.38 -8.12 7.65
N PHE A 748 8.86 -6.90 7.50
CA PHE A 748 7.49 -6.55 7.92
C PHE A 748 6.43 -6.67 6.82
N ALA A 749 6.73 -7.34 5.71
CA ALA A 749 5.80 -7.59 4.59
C ALA A 749 5.18 -6.31 3.97
N GLN A 750 5.90 -5.18 4.09
CA GLN A 750 5.57 -3.92 3.43
C GLN A 750 5.93 -3.99 1.94
N PHE A 751 5.14 -3.36 1.08
CA PHE A 751 5.43 -3.24 -0.36
C PHE A 751 6.32 -2.02 -0.63
N SER A 752 7.30 -2.18 -1.53
CA SER A 752 7.83 -1.09 -2.34
C SER A 752 6.97 -0.90 -3.59
N GLU A 753 7.00 0.30 -4.15
CA GLU A 753 6.36 0.61 -5.43
C GLU A 753 6.96 -0.17 -6.60
N GLN A 754 8.29 -0.31 -6.65
CA GLN A 754 9.01 -0.92 -7.77
C GLN A 754 9.66 -2.26 -7.40
N ALA A 755 10.00 -3.04 -8.42
CA ALA A 755 10.70 -4.32 -8.26
C ALA A 755 12.19 -4.16 -7.90
N ASP A 756 12.73 -2.94 -8.02
CA ASP A 756 14.10 -2.57 -7.67
C ASP A 756 14.10 -1.20 -6.96
N ASP A 757 14.78 -1.11 -5.81
CA ASP A 757 14.86 0.11 -5.00
C ASP A 757 16.17 0.89 -5.25
N ASN A 758 16.92 0.53 -6.30
CA ASN A 758 18.11 1.24 -6.76
C ASN A 758 17.74 2.29 -7.83
N VAL A 759 17.90 3.57 -7.46
CA VAL A 759 17.59 4.73 -8.31
C VAL A 759 18.32 4.70 -9.67
N LEU A 760 19.49 4.09 -9.77
CA LEU A 760 20.32 4.05 -10.97
C LEU A 760 19.86 2.99 -11.98
N THR A 761 19.12 1.97 -11.54
CA THR A 761 18.61 0.86 -12.39
C THR A 761 17.10 0.82 -12.52
N ASN A 762 16.35 1.52 -11.66
CA ASN A 762 14.88 1.54 -11.65
C ASN A 762 14.23 2.71 -12.41
N GLY A 763 15.01 3.47 -13.19
CA GLY A 763 14.51 4.59 -14.02
C GLY A 763 14.77 5.99 -13.48
N GLY A 764 15.50 6.15 -12.36
CA GLY A 764 15.88 7.45 -11.81
C GLY A 764 14.99 7.94 -10.67
N THR A 765 14.16 7.07 -10.09
CA THR A 765 13.15 7.44 -9.08
C THR A 765 13.25 6.57 -7.83
N ASN A 766 13.41 7.18 -6.66
CA ASN A 766 13.27 6.44 -5.39
C ASN A 766 11.79 6.01 -5.22
N PRO A 767 11.49 4.71 -5.09
CA PRO A 767 10.11 4.23 -4.99
C PRO A 767 9.43 4.68 -3.69
N ALA A 768 8.12 4.83 -3.73
CA ALA A 768 7.31 5.03 -2.54
C ALA A 768 7.34 3.80 -1.63
N PHE A 769 7.43 4.04 -0.31
CA PHE A 769 7.42 2.98 0.69
C PHE A 769 6.73 3.47 1.98
N PRO A 770 5.79 2.70 2.56
CA PRO A 770 5.25 1.42 2.08
C PRO A 770 4.08 1.65 1.10
N PHE A 771 4.10 1.04 -0.07
CA PHE A 771 3.14 1.32 -1.15
C PHE A 771 1.80 0.56 -0.96
N LEU A 772 0.81 1.22 -0.36
CA LEU A 772 -0.52 0.66 -0.05
C LEU A 772 -1.35 0.34 -1.30
N THR A 773 -1.09 1.01 -2.42
CA THR A 773 -1.69 0.76 -3.74
C THR A 773 -1.47 -0.69 -4.17
N ALA A 774 -0.25 -1.21 -3.99
CA ALA A 774 0.09 -2.61 -4.26
C ALA A 774 -0.62 -3.58 -3.33
N ALA A 775 -0.72 -3.24 -2.04
CA ALA A 775 -1.50 -4.02 -1.09
C ALA A 775 -2.98 -4.10 -1.49
N GLY A 776 -3.55 -3.00 -2.01
CA GLY A 776 -4.89 -2.96 -2.57
C GLY A 776 -5.02 -3.85 -3.81
N GLY A 777 -4.17 -3.64 -4.83
CA GLY A 777 -4.15 -4.44 -6.06
C GLY A 777 -3.96 -5.94 -5.81
N TYR A 778 -3.04 -6.32 -4.92
CA TYR A 778 -2.84 -7.73 -4.56
C TYR A 778 -4.11 -8.37 -3.98
N LEU A 779 -4.80 -7.69 -3.05
CA LEU A 779 -6.09 -8.15 -2.53
C LEU A 779 -7.16 -8.27 -3.62
N GLN A 780 -7.16 -7.37 -4.62
CA GLN A 780 -8.05 -7.47 -5.78
C GLN A 780 -7.76 -8.71 -6.63
N SER A 781 -6.48 -9.02 -6.88
CA SER A 781 -6.11 -10.21 -7.65
C SER A 781 -6.62 -11.51 -6.99
N LEU A 782 -6.62 -11.57 -5.66
CA LEU A 782 -7.20 -12.69 -4.90
C LEU A 782 -8.73 -12.77 -5.02
N ILE A 783 -9.45 -11.66 -4.89
CA ILE A 783 -10.92 -11.64 -4.87
C ILE A 783 -11.52 -11.75 -6.28
N TYR A 784 -11.08 -10.89 -7.20
CA TYR A 784 -11.68 -10.77 -8.52
C TYR A 784 -11.06 -11.70 -9.56
N GLY A 785 -9.79 -12.10 -9.36
CA GLY A 785 -9.08 -13.07 -10.18
C GLY A 785 -9.19 -14.49 -9.62
N VAL A 786 -8.45 -14.78 -8.55
CA VAL A 786 -8.25 -16.14 -8.02
C VAL A 786 -9.55 -16.79 -7.51
N LEU A 787 -10.40 -16.05 -6.79
CA LEU A 787 -11.75 -16.53 -6.43
C LEU A 787 -12.77 -16.40 -7.58
N GLY A 788 -12.51 -15.56 -8.59
CA GLY A 788 -13.45 -15.23 -9.65
C GLY A 788 -14.76 -14.58 -9.16
N VAL A 789 -14.72 -13.81 -8.06
CA VAL A 789 -15.91 -13.21 -7.42
C VAL A 789 -16.01 -11.73 -7.77
N LYS A 790 -17.19 -11.24 -8.18
CA LYS A 790 -17.33 -9.88 -8.75
C LYS A 790 -18.67 -9.22 -8.38
N TYR A 791 -18.64 -8.03 -7.78
CA TYR A 791 -19.84 -7.20 -7.62
C TYR A 791 -20.35 -6.73 -8.99
N ALA A 792 -21.64 -6.91 -9.28
CA ALA A 792 -22.22 -6.60 -10.58
C ALA A 792 -23.68 -6.14 -10.51
N GLU A 793 -24.10 -5.40 -11.54
CA GLU A 793 -25.47 -4.98 -11.80
C GLU A 793 -26.11 -5.70 -13.01
N LYS A 794 -27.42 -5.94 -12.91
CA LYS A 794 -28.31 -6.16 -14.06
C LYS A 794 -29.41 -5.11 -14.04
N PHE A 795 -29.70 -4.48 -15.18
CA PHE A 795 -30.75 -3.48 -15.28
C PHE A 795 -32.04 -4.06 -15.85
N ASP A 796 -33.09 -4.09 -15.03
CA ASP A 796 -34.43 -4.48 -15.40
C ASP A 796 -35.11 -3.32 -16.16
N ASN A 797 -35.16 -3.43 -17.48
CA ASN A 797 -35.76 -2.42 -18.35
C ASN A 797 -37.29 -2.31 -18.23
N GLU A 798 -37.99 -3.32 -17.71
CA GLU A 798 -39.45 -3.23 -17.51
C GLU A 798 -39.79 -2.48 -16.22
N LYS A 799 -39.04 -2.76 -15.14
CA LYS A 799 -39.22 -2.13 -13.83
C LYS A 799 -38.44 -0.83 -13.66
N GLN A 800 -37.54 -0.53 -14.60
CA GLN A 800 -36.53 0.54 -14.53
C GLN A 800 -35.74 0.48 -13.21
N LYS A 801 -35.19 -0.69 -12.88
CA LYS A 801 -34.47 -0.92 -11.61
C LYS A 801 -33.19 -1.75 -11.78
N ILE A 802 -32.27 -1.51 -10.84
CA ILE A 802 -30.98 -2.23 -10.74
C ILE A 802 -31.21 -3.43 -9.83
N GLN A 803 -30.77 -4.59 -10.29
CA GLN A 803 -30.68 -5.83 -9.54
C GLN A 803 -29.20 -6.07 -9.25
N ARG A 804 -28.80 -6.00 -7.98
CA ARG A 804 -27.42 -6.28 -7.53
C ARG A 804 -27.22 -7.80 -7.47
N MET A 805 -26.04 -8.26 -7.89
CA MET A 805 -25.62 -9.66 -7.83
C MET A 805 -24.11 -9.78 -7.59
N LEU A 806 -23.65 -10.95 -7.15
CA LEU A 806 -22.25 -11.37 -7.26
C LEU A 806 -22.09 -12.29 -8.46
N LYS A 807 -21.22 -11.97 -9.41
CA LYS A 807 -20.75 -12.93 -10.41
C LYS A 807 -19.75 -13.90 -9.78
N PHE A 808 -19.76 -15.16 -10.24
CA PHE A 808 -18.86 -16.21 -9.78
C PHE A 808 -18.32 -17.05 -10.95
N ASP A 809 -17.00 -17.09 -11.09
CA ASP A 809 -16.24 -17.74 -12.17
C ASP A 809 -15.02 -18.51 -11.61
N PRO A 810 -15.23 -19.60 -10.85
CA PRO A 810 -14.14 -20.32 -10.20
C PRO A 810 -13.30 -21.11 -11.20
N VAL A 811 -11.98 -20.94 -11.15
CA VAL A 811 -10.99 -21.61 -12.02
C VAL A 811 -10.10 -22.54 -11.20
N ARG A 812 -9.68 -23.67 -11.78
CA ARG A 812 -8.78 -24.62 -11.13
C ARG A 812 -7.37 -24.05 -11.00
N LEU A 813 -6.91 -23.91 -9.76
CA LEU A 813 -5.62 -23.30 -9.42
C LEU A 813 -4.48 -24.34 -9.46
N GLN A 814 -4.10 -24.74 -10.67
CA GLN A 814 -3.15 -25.83 -10.91
C GLN A 814 -1.81 -25.68 -10.15
N ALA A 815 -1.26 -24.47 -10.06
CA ALA A 815 0.00 -24.18 -9.37
C ALA A 815 -0.18 -23.87 -7.86
N LEU A 816 -1.43 -23.78 -7.38
CA LEU A 816 -1.78 -23.60 -5.96
C LEU A 816 -2.65 -24.78 -5.47
N PRO A 817 -2.10 -26.00 -5.34
CA PRO A 817 -2.86 -27.18 -4.92
C PRO A 817 -3.50 -27.01 -3.54
N GLY A 818 -4.72 -27.52 -3.37
CA GLY A 818 -5.60 -27.22 -2.24
C GLY A 818 -6.31 -25.86 -2.35
N GLY A 819 -5.92 -25.00 -3.30
CA GLY A 819 -6.59 -23.76 -3.66
C GLY A 819 -6.50 -22.63 -2.63
N ILE A 820 -7.61 -21.95 -2.39
CA ILE A 820 -7.70 -20.75 -1.56
C ILE A 820 -9.01 -20.71 -0.76
N TYR A 821 -8.94 -20.15 0.44
CA TYR A 821 -10.05 -19.99 1.36
C TYR A 821 -10.06 -18.57 1.90
N ILE A 822 -11.19 -17.86 1.76
CA ILE A 822 -11.40 -16.55 2.34
C ILE A 822 -12.70 -16.55 3.15
N SER A 823 -12.58 -16.30 4.46
CA SER A 823 -13.74 -16.19 5.36
C SER A 823 -14.18 -14.74 5.51
N GLY A 824 -15.47 -14.53 5.82
CA GLY A 824 -15.99 -13.24 6.24
C GLY A 824 -16.31 -12.22 5.14
N VAL A 825 -16.09 -12.57 3.86
CA VAL A 825 -16.31 -11.72 2.68
C VAL A 825 -17.67 -11.03 2.73
N LYS A 826 -17.71 -9.71 2.51
CA LYS A 826 -18.88 -8.86 2.72
C LYS A 826 -19.68 -8.67 1.44
N TYR A 827 -20.99 -8.90 1.50
CA TYR A 827 -21.94 -8.58 0.43
C TYR A 827 -23.35 -8.35 0.96
N LEU A 828 -24.01 -7.26 0.53
CA LEU A 828 -25.32 -6.78 0.99
C LEU A 828 -25.45 -6.74 2.53
N ASN A 829 -24.37 -6.32 3.20
CA ASN A 829 -24.20 -6.29 4.66
C ASN A 829 -24.28 -7.67 5.34
N GLN A 830 -23.98 -8.74 4.60
CA GLN A 830 -23.93 -10.13 5.06
C GLN A 830 -22.52 -10.73 4.84
N ARG A 831 -22.22 -11.85 5.49
CA ARG A 831 -20.93 -12.54 5.37
C ARG A 831 -21.02 -13.76 4.47
N LEU A 832 -19.96 -14.03 3.73
CA LEU A 832 -19.74 -15.23 2.94
C LEU A 832 -18.42 -15.90 3.37
N ASP A 833 -18.38 -17.22 3.33
CA ASP A 833 -17.11 -17.95 3.27
C ASP A 833 -16.98 -18.47 1.84
N ILE A 834 -15.92 -18.08 1.14
CA ILE A 834 -15.70 -18.44 -0.26
C ILE A 834 -14.41 -19.25 -0.34
N LYS A 835 -14.45 -20.36 -1.08
CA LYS A 835 -13.28 -21.20 -1.31
C LYS A 835 -13.24 -21.75 -2.73
N ILE A 836 -12.03 -21.86 -3.26
CA ILE A 836 -11.70 -22.67 -4.43
C ILE A 836 -10.92 -23.86 -3.90
N THR A 837 -11.41 -25.06 -4.17
CA THR A 837 -10.68 -26.31 -3.95
C THR A 837 -10.08 -26.78 -5.28
N ASP A 838 -9.38 -27.92 -5.32
CA ASP A 838 -8.83 -28.44 -6.57
C ASP A 838 -9.91 -28.74 -7.64
N ASP A 839 -11.13 -29.10 -7.22
CA ASP A 839 -12.22 -29.52 -8.11
C ASP A 839 -13.47 -28.61 -8.10
N GLU A 840 -13.77 -27.94 -6.97
CA GLU A 840 -15.01 -27.18 -6.77
C GLU A 840 -14.80 -25.76 -6.21
N GLY A 841 -15.53 -24.80 -6.77
CA GLY A 841 -15.73 -23.45 -6.25
C GLY A 841 -17.00 -23.36 -5.42
N ILE A 842 -16.90 -22.82 -4.20
CA ILE A 842 -17.96 -22.90 -3.19
C ILE A 842 -18.16 -21.56 -2.47
N ILE A 843 -19.40 -21.06 -2.47
CA ILE A 843 -19.84 -19.89 -1.69
C ILE A 843 -20.79 -20.38 -0.60
N LYS A 844 -20.40 -20.24 0.67
CA LYS A 844 -21.24 -20.51 1.84
C LYS A 844 -21.77 -19.20 2.42
N HIS A 845 -23.08 -19.12 2.63
CA HIS A 845 -23.74 -17.87 3.00
C HIS A 845 -24.02 -17.79 4.52
N ARG A 846 -23.31 -16.88 5.20
CA ARG A 846 -23.45 -16.55 6.65
C ARG A 846 -24.19 -15.21 6.84
N GLY A 847 -25.44 -15.15 6.38
CA GLY A 847 -26.31 -13.98 6.49
C GLY A 847 -27.74 -14.32 6.95
N ASP A 848 -28.68 -13.39 6.75
CA ASP A 848 -30.08 -13.45 7.18
C ASP A 848 -31.12 -13.30 6.04
N LYS A 849 -30.71 -12.84 4.84
CA LYS A 849 -31.56 -12.52 3.67
C LYS A 849 -30.98 -13.14 2.39
N PRO A 850 -31.76 -13.86 1.55
CA PRO A 850 -31.26 -14.44 0.31
C PRO A 850 -30.51 -13.44 -0.58
N ILE A 851 -29.38 -13.87 -1.13
CA ILE A 851 -28.55 -13.11 -2.07
C ILE A 851 -28.61 -13.73 -3.45
N LEU A 852 -28.28 -12.95 -4.48
CA LEU A 852 -28.20 -13.42 -5.86
C LEU A 852 -26.75 -13.61 -6.28
N ILE A 853 -26.43 -14.84 -6.72
CA ILE A 853 -25.17 -15.18 -7.38
C ILE A 853 -25.48 -15.43 -8.86
N ASP A 854 -24.68 -14.89 -9.77
CA ASP A 854 -24.69 -15.20 -11.21
C ASP A 854 -23.47 -16.05 -11.55
N VAL A 855 -23.67 -17.32 -11.87
CA VAL A 855 -22.58 -18.23 -12.24
C VAL A 855 -22.35 -18.09 -13.74
N VAL A 856 -21.11 -17.84 -14.16
CA VAL A 856 -20.84 -17.47 -15.56
C VAL A 856 -21.09 -18.59 -16.57
N GLU A 857 -21.32 -18.20 -17.83
CA GLU A 857 -21.79 -19.06 -18.92
C GLU A 857 -20.82 -20.20 -19.30
N ARG A 858 -19.51 -20.10 -19.00
CA ARG A 858 -18.54 -21.21 -19.20
C ARG A 858 -18.64 -22.33 -18.15
N ASN A 859 -19.44 -22.17 -17.10
CA ASN A 859 -19.58 -23.15 -16.04
C ASN A 859 -20.78 -24.11 -16.29
N PRO A 860 -20.64 -25.43 -16.04
CA PRO A 860 -21.76 -26.38 -16.12
C PRO A 860 -22.99 -26.07 -15.23
N LYS A 861 -22.89 -25.15 -14.27
CA LYS A 861 -24.01 -24.66 -13.42
C LYS A 861 -24.33 -23.17 -13.65
N ALA A 862 -24.08 -22.64 -14.85
CA ALA A 862 -24.33 -21.24 -15.21
C ALA A 862 -25.75 -20.71 -14.88
N GLY A 863 -25.85 -19.39 -14.70
CA GLY A 863 -27.09 -18.64 -14.51
C GLY A 863 -27.32 -18.09 -13.10
N GLU A 864 -28.51 -17.54 -12.88
CA GLU A 864 -28.93 -16.86 -11.63
C GLU A 864 -29.35 -17.84 -10.52
N HIS A 865 -28.63 -17.83 -9.39
CA HIS A 865 -28.88 -18.64 -8.20
C HIS A 865 -29.19 -17.78 -6.97
N TRP A 866 -30.39 -17.95 -6.40
CA TRP A 866 -30.78 -17.31 -5.12
C TRP A 866 -30.31 -18.12 -3.91
N LEU A 867 -29.16 -17.74 -3.35
CA LEU A 867 -28.49 -18.44 -2.26
C LEU A 867 -29.07 -18.05 -0.89
N LYS A 868 -29.64 -19.04 -0.19
CA LYS A 868 -30.37 -18.83 1.08
C LYS A 868 -29.41 -18.76 2.29
N PRO A 869 -29.77 -18.04 3.37
CA PRO A 869 -29.08 -18.08 4.65
C PRO A 869 -28.73 -19.49 5.12
N GLY A 870 -27.49 -19.69 5.58
CA GLY A 870 -26.99 -20.97 6.10
C GLY A 870 -26.77 -22.07 5.06
N THR A 871 -27.01 -21.80 3.77
CA THR A 871 -26.77 -22.77 2.68
C THR A 871 -25.46 -22.49 1.94
N SER A 872 -25.10 -23.34 0.98
CA SER A 872 -23.91 -23.15 0.14
C SER A 872 -24.23 -23.44 -1.32
N LEU A 873 -23.72 -22.59 -2.21
CA LEU A 873 -23.63 -22.86 -3.64
C LEU A 873 -22.30 -23.60 -3.89
N VAL A 874 -22.36 -24.68 -4.66
CA VAL A 874 -21.21 -25.51 -5.03
C VAL A 874 -21.25 -25.70 -6.54
N VAL A 875 -20.20 -25.29 -7.24
CA VAL A 875 -20.05 -25.45 -8.70
C VAL A 875 -18.69 -26.08 -9.01
N PRO A 876 -18.55 -26.90 -10.07
CA PRO A 876 -17.24 -27.37 -10.49
C PRO A 876 -16.38 -26.18 -10.91
N ASN A 877 -15.06 -26.28 -10.72
CA ASN A 877 -14.13 -25.33 -11.31
C ASN A 877 -14.18 -25.39 -12.85
N PHE A 878 -13.95 -24.25 -13.52
CA PHE A 878 -13.45 -24.26 -14.88
C PHE A 878 -12.02 -24.84 -14.86
N ILE A 879 -11.76 -25.82 -15.72
CA ILE A 879 -10.44 -26.46 -15.86
C ILE A 879 -9.85 -25.96 -17.17
N PRO A 880 -8.74 -25.19 -17.14
CA PRO A 880 -8.03 -24.82 -18.36
C PRO A 880 -7.47 -26.05 -19.08
N ASP A 881 -7.48 -26.02 -20.41
CA ASP A 881 -6.81 -26.99 -21.28
C ASP A 881 -5.27 -26.85 -21.17
N GLN A 882 -4.52 -27.81 -21.71
CA GLN A 882 -3.08 -27.62 -21.90
C GLN A 882 -2.80 -26.72 -23.10
N ASN A 883 -1.81 -25.83 -22.95
CA ASN A 883 -1.28 -25.02 -24.05
C ASN A 883 -0.33 -25.82 -24.95
N ILE A 884 0.49 -26.70 -24.36
CA ILE A 884 1.29 -27.69 -25.10
C ILE A 884 0.74 -29.09 -24.83
N GLU A 885 0.14 -29.73 -25.84
CA GLU A 885 -0.50 -31.04 -25.71
C GLU A 885 0.48 -32.10 -25.17
N GLY A 886 0.16 -32.65 -23.99
CA GLY A 886 0.99 -33.67 -23.34
C GLY A 886 2.16 -33.15 -22.52
N SER A 887 2.33 -31.83 -22.39
CA SER A 887 3.38 -31.23 -21.56
C SER A 887 3.35 -31.78 -20.13
N LEU A 888 4.50 -32.26 -19.66
CA LEU A 888 4.69 -32.72 -18.29
C LEU A 888 5.19 -31.61 -17.34
N CYS A 889 5.59 -30.45 -17.91
CA CYS A 889 6.05 -29.28 -17.16
C CYS A 889 4.91 -28.31 -16.82
N GLU A 890 3.86 -28.25 -17.65
CA GLU A 890 2.85 -27.19 -17.57
C GLU A 890 2.22 -27.12 -16.18
N CYS A 891 2.26 -25.93 -15.58
CA CYS A 891 1.71 -25.60 -14.27
C CYS A 891 2.24 -26.43 -13.08
N GLN A 892 3.41 -27.06 -13.22
CA GLN A 892 4.09 -27.76 -12.12
C GLN A 892 4.89 -26.81 -11.22
N ARG A 893 5.58 -27.36 -10.21
CA ARG A 893 6.48 -26.58 -9.33
C ARG A 893 7.79 -26.27 -10.06
N ILE A 894 8.22 -25.01 -9.96
CA ILE A 894 9.48 -24.51 -10.53
C ILE A 894 10.14 -23.48 -9.61
N ALA A 895 11.47 -23.43 -9.62
CA ALA A 895 12.24 -22.45 -8.84
C ALA A 895 13.53 -21.98 -9.55
N ASN A 896 13.93 -20.74 -9.27
CA ASN A 896 15.17 -20.11 -9.71
C ASN A 896 16.38 -20.70 -8.97
N LEU A 897 17.23 -21.49 -9.65
CA LEU A 897 18.52 -21.92 -9.09
C LEU A 897 19.61 -20.85 -9.25
N THR A 898 19.49 -20.00 -10.26
CA THR A 898 20.26 -18.74 -10.38
C THR A 898 19.30 -17.56 -10.48
N ALA A 899 19.80 -16.34 -10.27
CA ALA A 899 18.95 -15.16 -10.19
C ALA A 899 18.16 -14.92 -11.49
N GLY A 900 16.84 -14.74 -11.35
CA GLY A 900 15.98 -14.17 -12.39
C GLY A 900 16.06 -12.64 -12.41
N SER A 901 15.64 -12.04 -13.52
CA SER A 901 15.44 -10.59 -13.65
C SER A 901 14.53 -10.04 -12.54
N PRO A 902 14.71 -8.80 -12.07
CA PRO A 902 13.67 -8.08 -11.33
C PRO A 902 12.34 -8.12 -12.10
N GLY A 903 11.21 -8.11 -11.36
CA GLY A 903 9.86 -8.26 -11.90
C GLY A 903 9.45 -9.70 -12.27
N GLU A 904 10.42 -10.58 -12.55
CA GLU A 904 10.17 -11.87 -13.18
C GLU A 904 10.05 -13.05 -12.20
N VAL A 905 9.19 -14.02 -12.54
CA VAL A 905 8.87 -15.18 -11.69
C VAL A 905 9.05 -16.49 -12.45
N ALA A 906 9.60 -17.51 -11.78
CA ALA A 906 9.95 -18.78 -12.40
C ALA A 906 8.75 -19.49 -13.07
N LEU A 907 7.53 -19.35 -12.51
CA LEU A 907 6.33 -20.00 -13.05
C LEU A 907 6.04 -19.61 -14.50
N SER A 908 6.38 -18.38 -14.91
CA SER A 908 6.20 -17.89 -16.30
C SER A 908 7.21 -18.43 -17.31
N ALA A 909 7.95 -19.51 -16.98
CA ALA A 909 8.61 -20.36 -17.95
C ALA A 909 7.80 -21.62 -18.31
N ILE A 910 6.72 -21.93 -17.58
CA ILE A 910 5.96 -23.20 -17.67
C ILE A 910 4.45 -23.01 -17.39
N ASP A 911 3.88 -21.81 -17.58
CA ASP A 911 2.52 -21.48 -17.12
C ASP A 911 1.41 -21.67 -18.16
N GLY A 912 1.71 -22.33 -19.27
CA GLY A 912 0.78 -22.62 -20.35
C GLY A 912 0.36 -21.36 -21.10
N ASN A 913 1.26 -20.39 -21.26
CA ASN A 913 1.00 -19.14 -21.96
C ASN A 913 2.28 -18.56 -22.58
N ASN A 914 2.40 -18.72 -23.89
CA ASN A 914 3.54 -18.28 -24.70
C ASN A 914 3.73 -16.74 -24.79
N TYR A 915 3.00 -15.94 -24.02
CA TYR A 915 3.12 -14.48 -23.92
C TYR A 915 3.45 -13.99 -22.50
N THR A 916 3.38 -14.87 -21.49
CA THR A 916 4.19 -14.73 -20.27
C THR A 916 5.65 -15.06 -20.59
N PHE A 917 6.56 -14.70 -19.69
CA PHE A 917 7.97 -15.08 -19.81
C PHE A 917 8.70 -15.10 -18.47
N TRP A 918 9.90 -15.70 -18.48
CA TRP A 918 10.94 -15.59 -17.47
C TRP A 918 12.27 -15.23 -18.16
N ARG A 919 13.12 -14.45 -17.47
CA ARG A 919 14.42 -13.99 -18.00
C ARG A 919 15.52 -14.14 -16.96
N ALA A 920 16.68 -14.66 -17.38
CA ALA A 920 17.86 -14.76 -16.52
C ALA A 920 18.42 -13.35 -16.18
N ARG A 921 18.85 -13.13 -14.93
CA ARG A 921 19.26 -11.79 -14.44
C ARG A 921 20.46 -11.22 -15.19
N PHE A 922 21.40 -12.08 -15.58
CA PHE A 922 22.67 -11.66 -16.16
C PHE A 922 22.96 -12.45 -17.44
N ARG A 923 23.75 -11.85 -18.33
CA ARG A 923 24.18 -12.43 -19.60
C ARG A 923 25.44 -13.31 -19.47
N ASP A 924 26.29 -13.00 -18.50
CA ASP A 924 27.62 -13.59 -18.30
C ASP A 924 27.61 -14.86 -17.43
N SER A 925 26.47 -15.22 -16.85
CA SER A 925 26.29 -16.38 -15.99
C SER A 925 25.05 -17.21 -16.39
N PRO A 926 25.05 -18.54 -16.16
CA PRO A 926 23.95 -19.40 -16.60
C PRO A 926 22.62 -19.08 -15.91
N GLY A 927 21.54 -18.96 -16.68
CA GLY A 927 20.17 -18.94 -16.17
C GLY A 927 19.69 -20.35 -15.90
N ARG A 928 19.35 -20.70 -14.65
CA ARG A 928 18.99 -22.07 -14.24
C ARG A 928 17.64 -22.15 -13.53
N LEU A 929 16.80 -23.08 -13.99
CA LEU A 929 15.47 -23.38 -13.44
C LEU A 929 15.39 -24.86 -13.03
N LEU A 930 14.92 -25.13 -11.81
CA LEU A 930 14.59 -26.47 -11.31
C LEU A 930 13.09 -26.72 -11.42
N ILE A 931 12.67 -27.81 -12.08
CA ILE A 931 11.27 -28.19 -12.29
C ILE A 931 11.00 -29.58 -11.70
N ASP A 932 9.87 -29.77 -11.04
CA ASP A 932 9.35 -31.06 -10.54
C ASP A 932 8.18 -31.55 -11.39
N LEU A 933 8.32 -32.68 -12.07
CA LEU A 933 7.24 -33.31 -12.87
C LEU A 933 6.14 -34.00 -12.00
N GLY A 934 6.09 -33.64 -10.71
CA GLY A 934 5.18 -34.12 -9.66
C GLY A 934 5.34 -35.59 -9.27
N SER A 935 6.10 -36.36 -10.06
CA SER A 935 6.26 -37.80 -9.98
C SER A 935 7.36 -38.24 -10.96
N VAL A 936 7.89 -39.46 -10.83
CA VAL A 936 8.80 -40.00 -11.85
C VAL A 936 8.01 -40.25 -13.15
N LYS A 937 8.32 -39.47 -14.19
CA LYS A 937 7.77 -39.61 -15.55
C LYS A 937 8.80 -40.21 -16.51
N THR A 938 8.42 -40.44 -17.76
CA THR A 938 9.35 -40.65 -18.87
C THR A 938 8.94 -39.79 -20.04
N PHE A 939 9.86 -39.00 -20.56
CA PHE A 939 9.68 -38.09 -21.70
C PHE A 939 10.64 -38.47 -22.84
N THR A 940 10.30 -38.08 -24.07
CA THR A 940 11.01 -38.43 -25.31
C THR A 940 11.24 -37.25 -26.24
N GLU A 941 10.54 -36.14 -26.03
CA GLU A 941 10.65 -34.88 -26.75
C GLU A 941 10.62 -33.72 -25.76
N GLY A 942 11.01 -32.53 -26.20
CA GLY A 942 10.68 -31.30 -25.52
C GLY A 942 10.93 -30.07 -26.37
N MET A 943 10.54 -28.93 -25.82
CA MET A 943 10.30 -27.71 -26.56
C MET A 943 10.56 -26.50 -25.68
N ILE A 944 11.17 -25.46 -26.26
CA ILE A 944 11.22 -24.10 -25.70
C ILE A 944 10.54 -23.17 -26.69
N VAL A 945 9.57 -22.40 -26.21
CA VAL A 945 9.10 -21.19 -26.88
C VAL A 945 9.91 -20.02 -26.33
N TRP A 946 10.62 -19.33 -27.20
CA TRP A 946 11.49 -18.22 -26.84
C TRP A 946 10.78 -16.89 -26.90
N GLY A 947 11.18 -15.98 -26.00
CA GLY A 947 10.77 -14.59 -26.05
C GLY A 947 11.54 -13.78 -27.10
N ASN A 948 11.45 -12.46 -26.96
CA ASN A 948 12.14 -11.49 -27.82
C ASN A 948 13.69 -11.60 -27.79
N ARG A 949 14.27 -12.25 -26.78
CA ARG A 949 15.73 -12.43 -26.60
C ARG A 949 16.06 -13.91 -26.33
N PRO A 950 16.09 -14.79 -27.35
CA PRO A 950 16.42 -16.20 -27.16
C PRO A 950 17.87 -16.42 -26.66
N ALA A 951 18.12 -17.51 -25.94
CA ALA A 951 19.48 -17.85 -25.49
C ALA A 951 20.38 -18.33 -26.65
N LYS A 952 21.72 -18.37 -26.48
CA LYS A 952 22.61 -18.95 -27.52
C LYS A 952 22.65 -20.47 -27.48
N THR A 953 22.72 -21.04 -26.28
CA THR A 953 22.73 -22.48 -26.05
C THR A 953 21.84 -22.85 -24.87
N VAL A 954 21.38 -24.10 -24.87
CA VAL A 954 20.62 -24.71 -23.79
C VAL A 954 21.25 -26.04 -23.35
N SER A 955 21.35 -26.24 -22.05
CA SER A 955 21.64 -27.55 -21.45
C SER A 955 20.43 -28.02 -20.67
N LEU A 956 20.19 -29.33 -20.68
CA LEU A 956 19.09 -29.96 -19.96
C LEU A 956 19.66 -31.11 -19.14
N TYR A 957 19.32 -31.13 -17.85
CA TYR A 957 19.77 -32.12 -16.90
C TYR A 957 18.57 -32.79 -16.24
N ALA A 958 18.71 -34.04 -15.82
CA ALA A 958 17.68 -34.81 -15.14
C ALA A 958 18.24 -35.54 -13.92
N THR A 959 17.44 -35.64 -12.85
CA THR A 959 17.76 -36.49 -11.70
C THR A 959 17.65 -37.97 -12.04
N ALA A 960 18.40 -38.82 -11.33
CA ALA A 960 18.32 -40.26 -11.50
C ALA A 960 16.89 -40.80 -11.22
N PRO A 961 16.42 -41.88 -11.89
CA PRO A 961 15.05 -42.41 -11.74
C PRO A 961 14.65 -42.81 -10.31
N ASN A 962 15.63 -43.07 -9.45
CA ASN A 962 15.48 -43.47 -8.05
C ASN A 962 15.77 -42.33 -7.06
N TYR A 963 15.95 -41.09 -7.53
CA TYR A 963 16.17 -39.92 -6.69
C TYR A 963 14.86 -39.52 -6.01
N ASN A 964 14.86 -39.45 -4.68
CA ASN A 964 13.65 -39.29 -3.86
C ASN A 964 13.92 -38.44 -2.61
N ALA A 965 13.89 -37.13 -2.80
CA ALA A 965 13.79 -36.09 -1.77
C ALA A 965 12.57 -35.22 -2.08
N GLU A 966 12.18 -34.27 -1.21
CA GLU A 966 11.13 -33.29 -1.52
C GLU A 966 11.66 -32.05 -2.24
N PHE A 967 10.80 -31.37 -3.00
CA PHE A 967 11.19 -30.25 -3.89
C PHE A 967 12.02 -29.18 -3.16
N ASP A 968 11.60 -28.78 -1.96
CA ASP A 968 12.27 -27.77 -1.14
C ASP A 968 13.66 -28.25 -0.69
N GLU A 969 13.84 -29.56 -0.43
CA GLU A 969 15.14 -30.16 -0.11
C GLU A 969 16.06 -30.19 -1.34
N VAL A 970 15.50 -30.48 -2.53
CA VAL A 970 16.22 -30.45 -3.82
C VAL A 970 16.68 -29.04 -4.17
N TYR A 971 15.82 -28.05 -3.90
CA TYR A 971 16.12 -26.63 -4.10
C TYR A 971 17.25 -26.15 -3.19
N LEU A 972 17.16 -26.41 -1.88
CA LEU A 972 18.15 -25.96 -0.88
C LEU A 972 19.51 -26.66 -1.00
N ASN A 973 19.57 -27.84 -1.63
CA ASN A 973 20.80 -28.63 -1.80
C ASN A 973 21.20 -28.80 -3.28
N HIS A 974 20.78 -27.89 -4.17
CA HIS A 974 20.90 -28.10 -5.62
C HIS A 974 22.34 -28.31 -6.13
N ASP A 975 23.33 -27.66 -5.49
CA ASP A 975 24.76 -27.87 -5.77
C ASP A 975 25.27 -29.30 -5.48
N GLN A 976 24.51 -30.11 -4.75
CA GLN A 976 24.86 -31.49 -4.36
C GLN A 976 24.13 -32.55 -5.19
N LEU A 977 23.34 -32.16 -6.20
CA LEU A 977 22.53 -33.09 -7.00
C LEU A 977 23.37 -33.90 -7.99
N GLU A 978 23.24 -35.23 -7.95
CA GLU A 978 23.72 -36.10 -9.04
C GLU A 978 22.82 -35.95 -10.27
N LEU A 979 23.16 -34.97 -11.12
CA LEU A 979 22.46 -34.65 -12.35
C LEU A 979 23.02 -35.43 -13.55
N VAL A 980 22.15 -36.17 -14.23
CA VAL A 980 22.43 -36.80 -15.53
C VAL A 980 22.21 -35.74 -16.61
N LYS A 981 23.26 -35.41 -17.37
CA LYS A 981 23.15 -34.47 -18.50
C LYS A 981 22.45 -35.14 -19.68
N ILE A 982 21.46 -34.45 -20.26
CA ILE A 982 20.64 -34.89 -21.40
C ILE A 982 20.97 -34.07 -22.65
N LEU A 983 21.01 -32.75 -22.52
CA LEU A 983 21.50 -31.82 -23.55
C LEU A 983 22.73 -31.08 -23.00
N ASP A 984 23.74 -30.87 -23.84
CA ASP A 984 25.01 -30.22 -23.49
C ASP A 984 25.31 -29.08 -24.47
N GLU A 985 25.23 -27.82 -24.01
CA GLU A 985 25.47 -26.61 -24.81
C GLU A 985 24.76 -26.63 -26.18
N TYR A 986 23.54 -27.21 -26.24
CA TYR A 986 22.83 -27.44 -27.49
C TYR A 986 22.50 -26.10 -28.17
N PRO A 987 22.90 -25.88 -29.43
CA PRO A 987 22.75 -24.59 -30.10
C PRO A 987 21.27 -24.28 -30.35
N VAL A 988 20.84 -23.07 -29.95
CA VAL A 988 19.45 -22.64 -30.15
C VAL A 988 19.19 -22.41 -31.64
N VAL A 989 18.24 -23.18 -32.18
CA VAL A 989 17.75 -23.06 -33.56
C VAL A 989 16.32 -22.55 -33.50
N LEU A 990 16.08 -21.37 -34.04
CA LEU A 990 14.76 -20.74 -34.07
C LEU A 990 13.96 -21.25 -35.29
N SER A 991 12.69 -21.62 -35.07
CA SER A 991 11.78 -22.03 -36.15
C SER A 991 11.54 -20.97 -37.23
N SER A 992 11.60 -19.69 -36.86
CA SER A 992 11.53 -18.54 -37.77
C SER A 992 12.79 -17.67 -37.62
N PRO A 993 13.31 -17.08 -38.71
CA PRO A 993 14.35 -16.06 -38.59
C PRO A 993 13.76 -14.79 -37.97
N TRP A 994 14.52 -14.12 -37.10
CA TRP A 994 14.18 -12.78 -36.62
C TRP A 994 14.25 -11.77 -37.78
N VAL A 995 13.22 -10.94 -37.93
CA VAL A 995 13.08 -9.97 -39.04
C VAL A 995 12.95 -8.55 -38.50
N GLU A 996 14.04 -7.80 -38.60
CA GLU A 996 14.15 -6.37 -38.21
C GLU A 996 13.10 -5.46 -38.86
N ALA A 997 12.58 -5.83 -40.04
CA ALA A 997 11.62 -5.03 -40.80
C ALA A 997 10.16 -5.12 -40.32
N GLU A 998 9.85 -5.89 -39.26
CA GLU A 998 8.48 -6.03 -38.73
C GLU A 998 8.22 -5.21 -37.45
N THR A 999 9.16 -4.38 -37.01
CA THR A 999 9.17 -3.78 -35.65
C THR A 999 8.34 -2.51 -35.46
N GLU A 1000 7.71 -1.96 -36.50
CA GLU A 1000 6.87 -0.75 -36.41
C GLU A 1000 5.35 -1.03 -36.33
N GLU A 1001 4.90 -2.22 -36.74
CA GLU A 1001 3.48 -2.57 -36.80
C GLU A 1001 2.96 -3.22 -35.51
N VAL A 1002 1.88 -2.66 -34.93
CA VAL A 1002 1.21 -3.24 -33.75
C VAL A 1002 0.46 -4.52 -34.12
N LYS A 1003 1.06 -5.66 -33.74
CA LYS A 1003 0.53 -7.03 -33.92
C LYS A 1003 1.17 -8.00 -32.94
N LEU A 1004 0.59 -9.19 -32.80
CA LEU A 1004 1.28 -10.34 -32.22
C LEU A 1004 2.24 -10.92 -33.26
N LEU A 1005 3.49 -11.16 -32.86
CA LEU A 1005 4.52 -11.76 -33.72
C LEU A 1005 4.43 -13.31 -33.70
N PRO A 1006 4.85 -14.00 -34.78
CA PRO A 1006 5.07 -15.44 -34.74
C PRO A 1006 6.08 -15.82 -33.66
N GLN A 1007 5.83 -16.93 -32.98
CA GLN A 1007 6.68 -17.43 -31.90
C GLN A 1007 7.87 -18.22 -32.46
N ASN A 1008 9.04 -18.03 -31.83
CA ASN A 1008 10.23 -18.81 -32.13
C ASN A 1008 10.31 -20.01 -31.19
N GLU A 1009 10.32 -21.21 -31.76
CA GLU A 1009 10.47 -22.45 -30.99
C GLU A 1009 11.80 -23.12 -31.29
N THR A 1010 12.33 -23.85 -30.30
CA THR A 1010 13.38 -24.87 -30.47
C THR A 1010 12.85 -26.18 -29.92
N ILE A 1011 12.85 -27.22 -30.76
CA ILE A 1011 12.33 -28.56 -30.41
C ILE A 1011 13.46 -29.58 -30.51
N PHE A 1012 13.56 -30.47 -29.53
CA PHE A 1012 14.60 -31.50 -29.40
C PHE A 1012 13.93 -32.86 -29.16
N LYS A 1013 14.39 -33.93 -29.83
CA LYS A 1013 13.52 -35.04 -30.22
C LYS A 1013 14.05 -36.45 -29.92
N ARG A 1014 13.15 -37.41 -30.07
CA ARG A 1014 13.41 -38.82 -29.81
C ARG A 1014 14.38 -39.43 -30.83
N GLY A 1015 15.52 -39.88 -30.34
CA GLY A 1015 16.46 -40.73 -31.07
C GLY A 1015 17.84 -40.11 -31.25
N GLU A 1016 17.91 -38.81 -31.57
CA GLU A 1016 19.19 -38.09 -31.70
C GLU A 1016 19.65 -37.55 -30.33
N GLU A 1017 18.77 -36.85 -29.58
CA GLU A 1017 19.10 -36.39 -28.22
C GLU A 1017 18.55 -37.34 -27.12
N PHE A 1018 17.26 -37.71 -27.18
CA PHE A 1018 16.59 -38.43 -26.08
C PHE A 1018 16.71 -39.95 -26.13
N GLY A 1019 17.31 -40.50 -27.19
CA GLY A 1019 17.46 -41.94 -27.40
C GLY A 1019 16.14 -42.71 -27.28
N ASN A 1020 16.02 -43.58 -26.26
CA ASN A 1020 14.80 -44.34 -26.00
C ASN A 1020 13.73 -43.57 -25.18
N GLY A 1021 14.12 -42.47 -24.52
CA GLY A 1021 13.36 -41.72 -23.52
C GLY A 1021 14.15 -41.54 -22.22
N VAL A 1022 13.91 -40.43 -21.52
CA VAL A 1022 14.55 -40.04 -20.25
C VAL A 1022 13.53 -40.21 -19.12
N THR A 1023 13.92 -40.90 -18.04
CA THR A 1023 13.05 -41.18 -16.88
C THR A 1023 13.54 -40.42 -15.65
N ALA A 1024 12.75 -39.47 -15.12
CA ALA A 1024 13.13 -38.63 -13.97
C ALA A 1024 11.90 -38.03 -13.27
N ARG A 1025 12.08 -37.48 -12.05
CA ARG A 1025 11.10 -36.58 -11.39
C ARG A 1025 11.51 -35.11 -11.56
N TYR A 1026 12.76 -34.78 -11.23
CA TYR A 1026 13.26 -33.41 -11.35
C TYR A 1026 14.14 -33.24 -12.57
N ILE A 1027 13.97 -32.10 -13.24
CA ILE A 1027 14.81 -31.64 -14.35
C ILE A 1027 15.36 -30.25 -14.04
N VAL A 1028 16.57 -29.96 -14.53
CA VAL A 1028 17.16 -28.62 -14.48
C VAL A 1028 17.36 -28.14 -15.91
N LEU A 1029 16.72 -27.03 -16.24
CA LEU A 1029 16.91 -26.30 -17.49
C LEU A 1029 17.96 -25.22 -17.27
N GLU A 1030 18.96 -25.15 -18.16
CA GLU A 1030 20.04 -24.17 -18.13
C GLU A 1030 20.12 -23.45 -19.48
N ILE A 1031 20.09 -22.12 -19.47
CA ILE A 1031 20.28 -21.28 -20.66
C ILE A 1031 21.53 -20.41 -20.51
N ASN A 1032 22.29 -20.25 -21.60
CA ASN A 1032 23.55 -19.53 -21.61
C ASN A 1032 23.60 -18.45 -22.70
N ASP A 1033 24.00 -17.22 -22.30
CA ASP A 1033 24.08 -16.02 -23.15
C ASP A 1033 22.73 -15.68 -23.83
N ALA A 1034 22.69 -14.67 -24.71
CA ALA A 1034 21.55 -14.30 -25.55
C ALA A 1034 22.00 -14.18 -27.02
N LEU A 1035 21.16 -14.57 -27.99
CA LEU A 1035 21.50 -14.47 -29.42
C LEU A 1035 21.66 -13.02 -29.92
N ASP A 1036 21.16 -12.04 -29.18
CA ASP A 1036 21.28 -10.62 -29.51
C ASP A 1036 22.68 -10.04 -29.22
N ALA A 1037 22.90 -8.79 -29.63
CA ALA A 1037 24.14 -8.05 -29.37
C ALA A 1037 24.02 -7.05 -28.20
N SER A 1038 22.88 -7.04 -27.50
CA SER A 1038 22.41 -5.95 -26.64
C SER A 1038 22.14 -6.38 -25.20
N GLY A 1039 22.40 -5.48 -24.25
CA GLY A 1039 21.91 -5.56 -22.86
C GLY A 1039 22.62 -6.55 -21.94
N ASP A 1040 22.42 -6.31 -20.64
CA ASP A 1040 23.10 -7.00 -19.53
C ASP A 1040 22.37 -8.26 -19.05
N TYR A 1041 21.06 -8.36 -19.32
CA TYR A 1041 20.22 -9.52 -19.00
C TYR A 1041 20.46 -10.69 -19.96
N GLY A 1042 20.31 -11.92 -19.47
CA GLY A 1042 20.40 -13.15 -20.26
C GLY A 1042 19.14 -13.43 -21.12
N GLY A 1043 19.04 -14.66 -21.62
CA GLY A 1043 17.94 -15.09 -22.48
C GLY A 1043 16.56 -15.15 -21.78
N THR A 1044 15.51 -15.09 -22.60
CA THR A 1044 14.10 -15.07 -22.22
C THR A 1044 13.36 -16.33 -22.70
N ILE A 1045 12.78 -17.10 -21.78
CA ILE A 1045 11.91 -18.25 -22.05
C ILE A 1045 10.45 -17.80 -21.88
N ASN A 1046 9.58 -18.10 -22.84
CA ASN A 1046 8.14 -17.88 -22.69
C ASN A 1046 7.40 -19.14 -22.22
N GLU A 1047 7.77 -20.31 -22.73
CA GLU A 1047 7.21 -21.60 -22.31
C GLU A 1047 8.25 -22.71 -22.51
N PHE A 1048 8.26 -23.72 -21.64
CA PHE A 1048 9.13 -24.90 -21.72
C PHE A 1048 8.36 -26.18 -21.37
N ALA A 1049 8.47 -27.19 -22.24
CA ALA A 1049 7.80 -28.47 -22.08
C ALA A 1049 8.73 -29.65 -22.33
N VAL A 1050 8.44 -30.78 -21.67
CA VAL A 1050 8.91 -32.12 -22.05
C VAL A 1050 7.71 -33.05 -22.18
N VAL A 1051 7.78 -34.01 -23.11
CA VAL A 1051 6.66 -34.89 -23.56
C VAL A 1051 7.14 -36.33 -23.73
#